data_AF-A0AAX0WWG8-F1
#
_entry.id   AF-A0AAX0WWG8-F1
#
_cell.length_a   1.000
_cell.length_b   1.000
_cell.length_c   1.000
_cell.angle_alpha   90.00
_cell.angle_beta   90.00
_cell.angle_gamma   90.00
#
_symmetry.space_group_name_H-M   'P 1'
#
loop_
_entity.id
_entity.type
_entity.pdbx_description
1 polymer ?
#
loop_
_entity_poly.entity_id
_entity_poly.type
_entity_poly.pdbx_seq_one_letter_code
_entity_poly.pdbx_strand_id
1 'polypeptide(L)'
;MPVVSGTSIGLDNTCKAVLSVQEFFGRSSHSEQITALNELNSYKAALIFDLSLIREETPLKQAKQERLKQINDYIAQLESLKTNTVLNSLNGDYPAYPEPLKTLMQNNDSNLYSIQLRPQVQDINLRTVKPVFSINRANDAQGNPDSRFYKALWDSFQQLNIRPQDTRSRLIKAVISSPEAKHFKGIQQVLNQHVMALLGVEINFNQFADTPTQYSASNKALAAIYTHETAQGRKIELFEINNVLGSKQPEELYQQYLAYINADPNPEVTQDFVNAQMGFGDKVDTEEYIETLLGLCAPNIFDAVVESPFYAIHEAEKDAAIEKLSILTQFFMAEVNVYCASCGLSSVNFGVILDSSEELSQEIAARIVSVHPLGRSIEDTLLEFINEHHAEFQLIKPLTPEEGRTIKMRFTEDYTQVKDSPHFDEFMLLDKSRPGLFVAHQGSIGVDFSEFAHLLLITSPYFETIRKDYQQINQTGVLVLPHTNEHIEAKIDINFEALNEAQLMELLETELLGKLPLKSRLQLLKTIPESLQLCLQQRDFLYFVARGQQQQADNILRNNPERAQQLLTTPGTFTDYSGRKFSCTAYEYAYWAKDTHMCRMLEKFMDDNTKAQMLARVESIEKHGLAYQQHGHSYQTQHFDMTPLITALKEYSDGFRQWNMEDNYSAMKAAWMKVGLAQRDVPAHVAQEYCNPDRSFYPCPGFNEETLPRVLNLLNGNSWFPLTESPPSLGSKFALTRMNRERGAYSTDFSPIPFADLEAVRHLDKVRTADLIPLRENLSQPAIQERLML
;
A
#
# COMPACT_ATOMS: atom_id res chain seq x y z
N MET A 1 1.27 -18.07 1.00
CA MET A 1 0.23 -17.79 -0.01
C MET A 1 -1.04 -17.43 0.73
N PRO A 2 -1.67 -16.26 0.47
CA PRO A 2 -2.92 -15.90 1.12
C PRO A 2 -4.05 -16.81 0.63
N VAL A 3 -5.03 -17.06 1.50
CA VAL A 3 -6.28 -17.77 1.22
C VAL A 3 -7.43 -16.78 1.26
N VAL A 4 -7.51 -16.00 2.33
CA VAL A 4 -8.50 -14.95 2.54
C VAL A 4 -7.87 -13.88 3.45
N SER A 5 -8.29 -12.62 3.31
CA SER A 5 -7.90 -11.55 4.23
C SER A 5 -8.44 -11.81 5.65
N GLY A 6 -7.75 -11.32 6.68
CA GLY A 6 -8.09 -11.53 8.09
C GLY A 6 -7.05 -12.33 8.88
N THR A 7 -7.20 -12.42 10.20
CA THR A 7 -6.23 -13.10 11.09
C THR A 7 -6.81 -14.19 11.98
N SER A 8 -8.12 -14.19 12.17
CA SER A 8 -8.86 -15.26 12.87
C SER A 8 -10.10 -15.63 12.08
N ILE A 9 -10.81 -14.62 11.57
CA ILE A 9 -11.92 -14.77 10.65
C ILE A 9 -11.59 -14.13 9.30
N GLY A 10 -12.07 -14.74 8.21
CA GLY A 10 -11.99 -14.19 6.86
C GLY A 10 -12.83 -12.91 6.73
N LEU A 11 -12.21 -11.80 6.34
CA LEU A 11 -12.89 -10.51 6.13
C LEU A 11 -13.54 -10.41 4.74
N ASP A 12 -12.99 -11.13 3.76
CA ASP A 12 -13.61 -11.30 2.46
C ASP A 12 -14.44 -12.58 2.42
N ASN A 13 -15.70 -12.47 1.98
CA ASN A 13 -16.59 -13.59 1.77
C ASN A 13 -17.33 -13.51 0.43
N THR A 14 -18.11 -14.54 0.12
CA THR A 14 -18.92 -14.66 -1.09
C THR A 14 -18.11 -14.35 -2.37
N CYS A 15 -18.51 -13.34 -3.14
CA CYS A 15 -17.86 -12.93 -4.38
C CYS A 15 -16.40 -12.47 -4.18
N LYS A 16 -16.01 -12.03 -2.97
CA LYS A 16 -14.66 -11.55 -2.67
C LYS A 16 -13.77 -12.58 -1.98
N ALA A 17 -14.30 -13.72 -1.53
CA ALA A 17 -13.56 -14.68 -0.71
C ALA A 17 -12.21 -15.12 -1.32
N VAL A 18 -12.13 -15.17 -2.66
CA VAL A 18 -10.96 -15.67 -3.41
C VAL A 18 -10.06 -14.53 -3.91
N LEU A 19 -10.38 -13.26 -3.61
CA LEU A 19 -9.69 -12.09 -4.16
C LEU A 19 -8.19 -12.10 -3.86
N SER A 20 -7.78 -12.37 -2.62
CA SER A 20 -6.36 -12.39 -2.25
C SER A 20 -5.57 -13.49 -2.99
N VAL A 21 -6.20 -14.64 -3.27
CA VAL A 21 -5.60 -15.71 -4.08
C VAL A 21 -5.48 -15.25 -5.54
N GLN A 22 -6.51 -14.58 -6.04
CA GLN A 22 -6.56 -14.05 -7.39
C GLN A 22 -5.45 -13.02 -7.64
N GLU A 23 -5.23 -12.10 -6.70
CA GLU A 23 -4.15 -11.11 -6.73
C GLU A 23 -2.77 -11.75 -6.62
N PHE A 24 -2.60 -12.73 -5.72
CA PHE A 24 -1.34 -13.47 -5.54
C PHE A 24 -0.82 -14.04 -6.87
N PHE A 25 -1.72 -14.62 -7.69
CA PHE A 25 -1.41 -15.19 -9.00
C PHE A 25 -1.54 -14.22 -10.18
N GLY A 26 -1.88 -12.95 -9.95
CA GLY A 26 -2.04 -11.94 -11.01
C GLY A 26 -3.22 -12.18 -11.95
N ARG A 27 -4.30 -12.75 -11.42
CA ARG A 27 -5.53 -13.05 -12.16
C ARG A 27 -6.63 -12.02 -11.94
N SER A 28 -6.38 -11.01 -11.09
CA SER A 28 -7.39 -10.01 -10.78
C SER A 28 -7.51 -9.00 -11.92
N SER A 29 -8.71 -8.45 -12.08
CA SER A 29 -8.99 -7.37 -13.04
C SER A 29 -8.60 -5.98 -12.49
N HIS A 30 -8.21 -5.88 -11.22
CA HIS A 30 -7.79 -4.62 -10.59
C HIS A 30 -6.47 -4.11 -11.18
N SER A 31 -6.47 -2.85 -11.61
CA SER A 31 -5.33 -2.20 -12.27
C SER A 31 -4.11 -2.00 -11.35
N GLU A 32 -4.32 -2.03 -10.03
CA GLU A 32 -3.29 -1.80 -9.01
C GLU A 32 -2.78 -3.10 -8.36
N GLN A 33 -3.14 -4.27 -8.91
CA GLN A 33 -2.73 -5.54 -8.31
C GLN A 33 -1.21 -5.67 -8.21
N ILE A 34 -0.74 -6.05 -7.02
CA ILE A 34 0.66 -6.39 -6.77
C ILE A 34 0.73 -7.91 -6.62
N THR A 35 1.33 -8.57 -7.61
CA THR A 35 1.42 -10.04 -7.63
C THR A 35 2.62 -10.52 -6.82
N ALA A 36 2.54 -11.74 -6.30
CA ALA A 36 3.70 -12.35 -5.62
C ALA A 36 4.92 -12.43 -6.53
N LEU A 37 4.70 -12.67 -7.83
CA LEU A 37 5.79 -12.71 -8.80
C LEU A 37 6.45 -11.34 -9.00
N ASN A 38 5.68 -10.24 -9.01
CA ASN A 38 6.22 -8.88 -9.14
C ASN A 38 7.05 -8.51 -7.90
N GLU A 39 6.56 -8.82 -6.71
CA GLU A 39 7.27 -8.58 -5.46
C GLU A 39 8.56 -9.41 -5.36
N LEU A 40 8.50 -10.70 -5.69
CA LEU A 40 9.68 -11.57 -5.70
C LEU A 40 10.71 -11.11 -6.73
N ASN A 41 10.30 -10.65 -7.91
CA ASN A 41 11.22 -10.10 -8.90
C ASN A 41 11.84 -8.77 -8.45
N SER A 42 11.07 -7.92 -7.78
CA SER A 42 11.56 -6.67 -7.19
C SER A 42 12.58 -6.95 -6.08
N TYR A 43 12.28 -7.90 -5.20
CA TYR A 43 13.17 -8.34 -4.14
C TYR A 43 14.43 -9.04 -4.69
N LYS A 44 14.30 -9.85 -5.75
CA LYS A 44 15.43 -10.41 -6.50
C LYS A 44 16.33 -9.31 -7.06
N ALA A 45 15.76 -8.28 -7.67
CA ALA A 45 16.53 -7.14 -8.19
C ALA A 45 17.27 -6.39 -7.06
N ALA A 46 16.62 -6.23 -5.91
CA ALA A 46 17.25 -5.65 -4.71
C ALA A 46 18.40 -6.53 -4.20
N LEU A 47 18.22 -7.86 -4.11
CA LEU A 47 19.29 -8.78 -3.71
C LEU A 47 20.47 -8.77 -4.68
N ILE A 48 20.22 -8.74 -6.00
CA ILE A 48 21.28 -8.64 -7.01
C ILE A 48 22.03 -7.31 -6.88
N PHE A 49 21.30 -6.22 -6.64
CA PHE A 49 21.89 -4.92 -6.38
C PHE A 49 22.77 -4.95 -5.12
N ASP A 50 22.25 -5.46 -4.01
CA ASP A 50 22.99 -5.62 -2.76
C ASP A 50 24.26 -6.45 -2.94
N LEU A 51 24.17 -7.59 -3.63
CA LEU A 51 25.31 -8.47 -3.90
C LEU A 51 26.36 -7.84 -4.81
N SER A 52 25.97 -6.90 -5.68
CA SER A 52 26.93 -6.15 -6.51
C SER A 52 27.76 -5.17 -5.69
N LEU A 53 27.20 -4.68 -4.57
CA LEU A 53 27.87 -3.78 -3.63
C LEU A 53 28.80 -4.51 -2.65
N ILE A 54 28.49 -5.76 -2.28
CA ILE A 54 29.31 -6.54 -1.34
C ILE A 54 30.43 -7.27 -2.09
N ARG A 55 31.62 -6.66 -2.12
CA ARG A 55 32.77 -7.20 -2.86
C ARG A 55 33.44 -8.38 -2.14
N GLU A 56 33.66 -8.28 -0.84
CA GLU A 56 34.28 -9.33 -0.02
C GLU A 56 33.33 -10.50 0.27
N GLU A 57 33.89 -11.67 0.52
CA GLU A 57 33.13 -12.85 0.92
C GLU A 57 32.85 -12.80 2.42
N THR A 58 31.61 -12.43 2.79
CA THR A 58 31.17 -12.26 4.17
C THR A 58 29.98 -13.16 4.49
N PRO A 59 29.69 -13.46 5.78
CA PRO A 59 28.46 -14.16 6.17
C PRO A 59 27.19 -13.49 5.61
N LEU A 60 27.17 -12.15 5.54
CA LEU A 60 26.08 -11.38 4.95
C LEU A 60 25.91 -11.68 3.46
N LYS A 61 27.01 -11.73 2.70
CA LYS A 61 27.00 -12.07 1.27
C LYS A 61 26.47 -13.47 1.04
N GLN A 62 26.94 -14.45 1.81
CA GLN A 62 26.48 -15.84 1.75
C GLN A 62 24.99 -15.95 2.06
N ALA A 63 24.52 -15.27 3.11
CA ALA A 63 23.10 -15.26 3.47
C ALA A 63 22.22 -14.64 2.36
N LYS A 64 22.67 -13.55 1.72
CA LYS A 64 21.97 -12.93 0.58
C LYS A 64 21.99 -13.79 -0.68
N GLN A 65 23.10 -14.49 -0.96
CA GLN A 65 23.20 -15.44 -2.08
C GLN A 65 22.27 -16.64 -1.91
N GLU A 66 22.23 -17.22 -0.70
CA GLU A 66 21.33 -18.32 -0.39
C GLU A 66 19.87 -17.87 -0.55
N ARG A 67 19.51 -16.69 -0.02
CA ARG A 67 18.16 -16.14 -0.22
C ARG A 67 17.85 -15.88 -1.68
N LEU A 68 18.79 -15.36 -2.47
CA LEU A 68 18.60 -15.16 -3.90
C LEU A 68 18.30 -16.49 -4.62
N LYS A 69 18.98 -17.58 -4.25
CA LYS A 69 18.69 -18.92 -4.77
C LYS A 69 17.27 -19.36 -4.42
N GLN A 70 16.85 -19.21 -3.17
CA GLN A 70 15.50 -19.53 -2.70
C GLN A 70 14.42 -18.74 -3.45
N ILE A 71 14.62 -17.43 -3.62
CA ILE A 71 13.70 -16.55 -4.35
C ILE A 71 13.60 -16.95 -5.83
N ASN A 72 14.72 -17.32 -6.47
CA ASN A 72 14.70 -17.84 -7.83
C ASN A 72 13.90 -19.14 -7.95
N ASP A 73 13.99 -20.04 -6.98
CA ASP A 73 13.18 -21.26 -6.96
C ASP A 73 11.68 -20.92 -6.89
N TYR A 74 11.25 -20.02 -6.00
CA TYR A 74 9.86 -19.56 -5.93
C TYR A 74 9.39 -18.90 -7.24
N ILE A 75 10.20 -18.02 -7.83
CA ILE A 75 9.89 -17.37 -9.11
C ILE A 75 9.68 -18.42 -10.21
N ALA A 76 10.57 -19.39 -10.32
CA ALA A 76 10.48 -20.44 -11.34
C ALA A 76 9.18 -21.26 -11.19
N GLN A 77 8.77 -21.58 -9.97
CA GLN A 77 7.51 -22.29 -9.73
C GLN A 77 6.28 -21.44 -10.00
N LEU A 78 6.28 -20.16 -9.64
CA LEU A 78 5.18 -19.26 -9.97
C LEU A 78 5.05 -19.03 -11.48
N GLU A 79 6.18 -18.94 -12.19
CA GLU A 79 6.18 -18.83 -13.65
C GLU A 79 5.65 -20.08 -14.34
N SER A 80 6.01 -21.27 -13.86
CA SER A 80 5.49 -22.54 -14.41
C SER A 80 3.97 -22.68 -14.24
N LEU A 81 3.40 -22.02 -13.22
CA LEU A 81 1.96 -22.00 -12.97
C LEU A 81 1.17 -21.00 -13.83
N LYS A 82 1.82 -20.02 -14.49
CA LYS A 82 1.11 -18.99 -15.28
C LYS A 82 0.19 -19.53 -16.36
N THR A 83 0.52 -20.69 -16.93
CA THR A 83 -0.28 -21.34 -17.98
C THR A 83 -1.00 -22.59 -17.49
N ASN A 84 -0.88 -22.92 -16.19
CA ASN A 84 -1.49 -24.10 -15.62
C ASN A 84 -3.01 -23.91 -15.50
N THR A 85 -3.77 -24.87 -16.04
CA THR A 85 -5.23 -24.83 -16.08
C THR A 85 -5.88 -24.91 -14.71
N VAL A 86 -5.15 -25.34 -13.66
CA VAL A 86 -5.66 -25.36 -12.28
C VAL A 86 -6.06 -23.96 -11.79
N LEU A 87 -5.38 -22.92 -12.30
CA LEU A 87 -5.67 -21.53 -11.98
C LEU A 87 -6.82 -20.95 -12.80
N ASN A 88 -7.44 -21.71 -13.72
CA ASN A 88 -8.56 -21.21 -14.51
C ASN A 88 -9.78 -20.85 -13.65
N SER A 89 -9.91 -21.48 -12.48
CA SER A 89 -10.91 -21.16 -11.46
C SER A 89 -10.79 -19.72 -10.93
N LEU A 90 -9.63 -19.10 -11.04
CA LEU A 90 -9.38 -17.72 -10.64
C LEU A 90 -9.72 -16.70 -11.73
N ASN A 91 -10.08 -17.14 -12.93
CA ASN A 91 -10.43 -16.24 -14.03
C ASN A 91 -11.88 -15.77 -13.90
N GLY A 92 -12.12 -14.48 -14.18
CA GLY A 92 -13.45 -13.86 -14.19
C GLY A 92 -13.80 -13.09 -12.91
N ASP A 93 -15.00 -12.51 -12.90
CA ASP A 93 -15.45 -11.58 -11.85
C ASP A 93 -15.87 -12.31 -10.56
N TYR A 94 -16.15 -13.61 -10.64
CA TYR A 94 -16.57 -14.44 -9.51
C TYR A 94 -15.68 -15.69 -9.40
N PRO A 95 -14.40 -15.53 -9.06
CA PRO A 95 -13.43 -16.63 -9.02
C PRO A 95 -13.75 -17.66 -7.94
N ALA A 96 -13.32 -18.90 -8.11
CA ALA A 96 -13.45 -19.99 -7.13
C ALA A 96 -12.07 -20.47 -6.66
N TYR A 97 -12.01 -21.04 -5.44
CA TYR A 97 -10.77 -21.61 -4.93
C TYR A 97 -10.24 -22.73 -5.85
N PRO A 98 -8.95 -22.72 -6.22
CA PRO A 98 -8.35 -23.80 -6.99
C PRO A 98 -8.43 -25.15 -6.27
N GLU A 99 -8.56 -26.24 -7.03
CA GLU A 99 -8.74 -27.59 -6.47
C GLU A 99 -7.68 -28.02 -5.43
N PRO A 100 -6.37 -27.74 -5.63
CA PRO A 100 -5.37 -28.07 -4.62
C PRO A 100 -5.60 -27.34 -3.30
N LEU A 101 -6.01 -26.07 -3.36
CA LEU A 101 -6.29 -25.30 -2.14
C LEU A 101 -7.54 -25.83 -1.43
N LYS A 102 -8.61 -26.14 -2.18
CA LYS A 102 -9.79 -26.81 -1.62
C LYS A 102 -9.43 -28.14 -0.97
N THR A 103 -8.53 -28.91 -1.56
CA THR A 103 -8.05 -30.19 -0.99
C THR A 103 -7.38 -29.99 0.37
N LEU A 104 -6.54 -28.95 0.52
CA LEU A 104 -5.92 -28.61 1.80
C LEU A 104 -6.98 -28.21 2.84
N MET A 105 -7.96 -27.39 2.45
CA MET A 105 -9.04 -26.92 3.32
C MET A 105 -9.99 -28.04 3.76
N GLN A 106 -10.24 -29.02 2.89
CA GLN A 106 -11.15 -30.15 3.16
C GLN A 106 -10.54 -31.22 4.06
N ASN A 107 -9.23 -31.17 4.32
CA ASN A 107 -8.53 -32.13 5.14
C ASN A 107 -9.16 -32.21 6.54
N ASN A 108 -9.34 -33.42 7.06
CA ASN A 108 -9.92 -33.63 8.40
C ASN A 108 -9.03 -33.05 9.51
N ASP A 109 -7.73 -32.92 9.26
CA ASP A 109 -6.77 -32.33 10.19
C ASP A 109 -6.60 -30.81 9.99
N SER A 110 -7.37 -30.20 9.09
CA SER A 110 -7.36 -28.75 8.85
C SER A 110 -7.71 -27.98 10.12
N ASN A 111 -7.00 -26.88 10.35
CA ASN A 111 -7.32 -25.86 11.37
C ASN A 111 -8.05 -24.65 10.79
N LEU A 112 -8.44 -24.70 9.51
CA LEU A 112 -9.27 -23.70 8.84
C LEU A 112 -10.64 -24.30 8.56
N TYR A 113 -11.68 -23.66 9.08
CA TYR A 113 -13.07 -24.13 9.00
C TYR A 113 -13.93 -23.14 8.23
N SER A 114 -14.89 -23.63 7.45
CA SER A 114 -15.92 -22.78 6.84
C SER A 114 -17.23 -22.91 7.60
N ILE A 115 -18.00 -21.83 7.66
CA ILE A 115 -19.38 -21.81 8.15
C ILE A 115 -20.28 -21.22 7.07
N GLN A 116 -21.52 -21.70 7.00
CA GLN A 116 -22.54 -21.22 6.08
C GLN A 116 -23.81 -20.88 6.87
N LEU A 117 -24.17 -19.59 6.88
CA LEU A 117 -25.36 -19.08 7.54
C LEU A 117 -26.48 -18.85 6.51
N ARG A 118 -27.65 -18.47 7.00
CA ARG A 118 -28.81 -18.15 6.18
C ARG A 118 -29.36 -16.77 6.55
N PRO A 119 -28.85 -15.70 5.92
CA PRO A 119 -29.50 -14.40 6.01
C PRO A 119 -30.83 -14.38 5.23
N GLN A 120 -31.69 -13.38 5.50
CA GLN A 120 -32.92 -13.15 4.75
C GLN A 120 -32.63 -12.86 3.28
N VAL A 121 -31.72 -11.93 3.02
CA VAL A 121 -31.20 -11.61 1.68
C VAL A 121 -29.91 -12.38 1.48
N GLN A 122 -29.97 -13.38 0.62
CA GLN A 122 -28.89 -14.35 0.42
C GLN A 122 -28.03 -14.01 -0.80
N ASP A 123 -26.72 -14.19 -0.68
CA ASP A 123 -25.79 -14.15 -1.81
C ASP A 123 -25.64 -15.54 -2.44
N ILE A 124 -25.82 -15.64 -3.76
CA ILE A 124 -25.68 -16.90 -4.49
C ILE A 124 -24.21 -17.31 -4.72
N ASN A 125 -23.26 -16.38 -4.58
CA ASN A 125 -21.86 -16.57 -4.91
C ASN A 125 -21.04 -17.10 -3.73
N LEU A 126 -21.46 -18.21 -3.13
CA LEU A 126 -20.72 -18.82 -2.02
C LEU A 126 -19.40 -19.46 -2.46
N ARG A 127 -18.40 -19.43 -1.59
CA ARG A 127 -17.08 -20.06 -1.71
C ARG A 127 -16.74 -20.96 -0.52
N THR A 128 -17.75 -21.28 0.28
CA THR A 128 -17.72 -22.25 1.38
C THR A 128 -17.07 -23.56 0.93
N VAL A 129 -16.12 -24.07 1.72
CA VAL A 129 -15.46 -25.36 1.50
C VAL A 129 -15.73 -26.26 2.70
N LYS A 130 -16.52 -27.32 2.50
CA LYS A 130 -16.87 -28.33 3.53
C LYS A 130 -17.26 -27.67 4.88
N PRO A 131 -18.40 -26.96 4.93
CA PRO A 131 -18.77 -26.21 6.11
C PRO A 131 -18.97 -27.12 7.32
N VAL A 132 -18.37 -26.74 8.45
CA VAL A 132 -18.57 -27.42 9.75
C VAL A 132 -19.98 -27.14 10.27
N PHE A 133 -20.45 -25.93 10.04
CA PHE A 133 -21.81 -25.50 10.35
C PHE A 133 -22.50 -25.01 9.08
N SER A 134 -23.69 -25.53 8.77
CA SER A 134 -24.49 -25.07 7.64
C SER A 134 -25.98 -25.20 7.91
N ILE A 135 -26.73 -24.20 7.48
CA ILE A 135 -28.19 -24.16 7.52
C ILE A 135 -28.73 -24.29 6.08
N ASN A 136 -29.94 -24.83 5.94
CA ASN A 136 -30.67 -24.92 4.69
C ASN A 136 -30.98 -23.51 4.14
N ARG A 137 -30.52 -23.26 2.92
CA ARG A 137 -30.65 -21.96 2.25
C ARG A 137 -31.78 -21.91 1.22
N ALA A 138 -32.42 -23.05 0.96
CA ALA A 138 -33.52 -23.14 0.00
C ALA A 138 -34.75 -22.36 0.47
N ASN A 139 -35.51 -21.92 -0.52
CA ASN A 139 -36.84 -21.37 -0.33
C ASN A 139 -37.83 -22.18 -1.18
N ASP A 140 -39.08 -22.25 -0.71
CA ASP A 140 -40.18 -22.83 -1.47
C ASP A 140 -40.53 -21.99 -2.72
N ALA A 141 -41.48 -22.47 -3.53
CA ALA A 141 -41.90 -21.78 -4.75
C ALA A 141 -42.55 -20.40 -4.50
N GLN A 142 -42.94 -20.10 -3.26
CA GLN A 142 -43.51 -18.83 -2.83
C GLN A 142 -42.43 -17.89 -2.24
N GLY A 143 -41.18 -18.36 -2.13
CA GLY A 143 -40.07 -17.61 -1.55
C GLY A 143 -39.96 -17.73 -0.03
N ASN A 144 -40.75 -18.58 0.63
CA ASN A 144 -40.64 -18.80 2.07
C ASN A 144 -39.42 -19.68 2.39
N PRO A 145 -38.76 -19.49 3.54
CA PRO A 145 -37.62 -20.30 3.93
C PRO A 145 -37.98 -21.79 4.10
N ASP A 146 -37.17 -22.69 3.56
CA ASP A 146 -37.28 -24.12 3.88
C ASP A 146 -36.59 -24.45 5.21
N SER A 147 -35.60 -23.66 5.65
CA SER A 147 -34.93 -23.82 6.94
C SER A 147 -35.91 -23.67 8.11
N ARG A 148 -36.05 -24.73 8.90
CA ARG A 148 -36.88 -24.74 10.11
C ARG A 148 -36.26 -23.90 11.20
N PHE A 149 -34.93 -23.94 11.33
CA PHE A 149 -34.22 -23.19 12.34
C PHE A 149 -34.36 -21.69 12.11
N TYR A 150 -34.11 -21.21 10.89
CA TYR A 150 -34.30 -19.81 10.55
C TYR A 150 -35.75 -19.36 10.76
N LYS A 151 -36.75 -20.15 10.35
CA LYS A 151 -38.16 -19.82 10.57
C LYS A 151 -38.50 -19.69 12.05
N ALA A 152 -38.07 -20.65 12.85
CA ALA A 152 -38.32 -20.62 14.29
C ALA A 152 -37.72 -19.37 14.95
N LEU A 153 -36.50 -18.97 14.57
CA LEU A 153 -35.90 -17.71 15.02
C LEU A 153 -36.71 -16.50 14.55
N TRP A 154 -36.98 -16.40 13.26
CA TRP A 154 -37.73 -15.28 12.67
C TRP A 154 -39.09 -15.09 13.33
N ASP A 155 -39.90 -16.15 13.37
CA ASP A 155 -41.26 -16.12 13.90
C ASP A 155 -41.25 -15.82 15.41
N SER A 156 -40.35 -16.46 16.16
CA SER A 156 -40.26 -16.27 17.62
C SER A 156 -39.70 -14.91 18.00
N PHE A 157 -38.88 -14.26 17.17
CA PHE A 157 -38.33 -12.95 17.49
C PHE A 157 -39.28 -11.79 17.18
N GLN A 158 -40.37 -12.04 16.45
CA GLN A 158 -41.42 -11.04 16.20
C GLN A 158 -42.08 -10.49 17.49
N GLN A 159 -42.04 -11.23 18.60
CA GLN A 159 -42.55 -10.77 19.90
C GLN A 159 -41.53 -9.96 20.72
N LEU A 160 -40.27 -9.85 20.27
CA LEU A 160 -39.22 -9.13 20.98
C LEU A 160 -39.19 -7.65 20.62
N ASN A 161 -38.85 -6.84 21.62
CA ASN A 161 -38.43 -5.45 21.42
C ASN A 161 -36.89 -5.40 21.46
N ILE A 162 -36.27 -5.63 20.30
CA ILE A 162 -34.81 -5.70 20.15
C ILE A 162 -34.27 -4.27 20.08
N ARG A 163 -33.46 -3.90 21.07
CA ARG A 163 -32.81 -2.59 21.17
C ARG A 163 -31.48 -2.75 21.89
N PRO A 164 -30.51 -1.84 21.66
CA PRO A 164 -29.25 -1.84 22.38
C PRO A 164 -29.48 -1.76 23.88
N GLN A 165 -28.77 -2.60 24.64
CA GLN A 165 -28.81 -2.64 26.10
C GLN A 165 -27.38 -2.83 26.62
N ASP A 166 -26.78 -1.75 27.10
CA ASP A 166 -25.43 -1.82 27.68
C ASP A 166 -25.38 -2.71 28.93
N THR A 167 -24.19 -3.21 29.24
CA THR A 167 -23.96 -4.18 30.32
C THR A 167 -24.39 -3.64 31.68
N ARG A 168 -24.20 -2.33 31.93
CA ARG A 168 -24.63 -1.69 33.19
C ARG A 168 -26.15 -1.71 33.31
N SER A 169 -26.86 -1.25 32.28
CA SER A 169 -28.33 -1.26 32.25
C SER A 169 -28.90 -2.67 32.41
N ARG A 170 -28.29 -3.68 31.78
CA ARG A 170 -28.69 -5.09 31.93
C ARG A 170 -28.47 -5.61 33.34
N LEU A 171 -27.32 -5.31 33.95
CA LEU A 171 -27.03 -5.67 35.33
C LEU A 171 -28.08 -5.08 36.29
N ILE A 172 -28.33 -3.78 36.20
CA ILE A 172 -29.29 -3.06 37.06
C ILE A 172 -30.67 -3.69 36.93
N LYS A 173 -31.14 -3.89 35.71
CA LYS A 173 -32.46 -4.48 35.44
C LYS A 173 -32.57 -5.92 35.96
N ALA A 174 -31.50 -6.72 35.84
CA ALA A 174 -31.46 -8.08 36.36
C ALA A 174 -31.57 -8.11 37.89
N VAL A 175 -30.86 -7.21 38.58
CA VAL A 175 -30.91 -7.08 40.04
C VAL A 175 -32.30 -6.60 40.48
N ILE A 176 -32.87 -5.58 39.84
CA ILE A 176 -34.24 -5.09 40.16
C ILE A 176 -35.28 -6.19 40.01
N SER A 177 -35.12 -7.07 39.01
CA SER A 177 -36.06 -8.15 38.73
C SER A 177 -35.91 -9.36 39.67
N SER A 178 -34.89 -9.39 40.54
CA SER A 178 -34.65 -10.50 41.47
C SER A 178 -35.57 -10.43 42.70
N PRO A 179 -36.29 -11.52 43.03
CA PRO A 179 -37.11 -11.60 44.24
C PRO A 179 -36.34 -11.37 45.55
N GLU A 180 -35.03 -11.62 45.54
CA GLU A 180 -34.13 -11.50 46.68
C GLU A 180 -33.66 -10.05 46.90
N ALA A 181 -33.72 -9.19 45.88
CA ALA A 181 -33.30 -7.79 45.92
C ALA A 181 -34.32 -6.84 46.57
N LYS A 182 -35.06 -7.30 47.59
CA LYS A 182 -36.12 -6.52 48.27
C LYS A 182 -35.63 -5.59 49.38
N HIS A 183 -34.42 -5.82 49.87
CA HIS A 183 -33.79 -5.03 50.93
C HIS A 183 -32.29 -4.90 50.65
N PHE A 184 -31.63 -3.91 51.24
CA PHE A 184 -30.25 -3.53 50.92
C PHE A 184 -29.26 -4.70 50.89
N LYS A 185 -29.27 -5.56 51.92
CA LYS A 185 -28.41 -6.76 51.95
C LYS A 185 -28.70 -7.77 50.82
N GLY A 186 -29.96 -7.87 50.42
CA GLY A 186 -30.37 -8.69 49.28
C GLY A 186 -29.86 -8.09 47.97
N ILE A 187 -29.91 -6.77 47.82
CA ILE A 187 -29.33 -6.05 46.68
C ILE A 187 -27.82 -6.34 46.59
N GLN A 188 -27.08 -6.24 47.68
CA GLN A 188 -25.63 -6.54 47.71
C GLN A 188 -25.32 -7.98 47.29
N GLN A 189 -26.08 -8.95 47.81
CA GLN A 189 -25.91 -10.36 47.47
C GLN A 189 -26.19 -10.63 45.99
N VAL A 190 -27.32 -10.12 45.50
CA VAL A 190 -27.75 -10.29 44.10
C VAL A 190 -26.79 -9.58 43.15
N LEU A 191 -26.31 -8.39 43.50
CA LEU A 191 -25.27 -7.68 42.73
C LEU A 191 -23.99 -8.50 42.62
N ASN A 192 -23.48 -9.05 43.73
CA ASN A 192 -22.28 -9.88 43.71
C ASN A 192 -22.47 -11.08 42.76
N GLN A 193 -23.60 -11.79 42.89
CA GLN A 193 -23.92 -12.93 42.04
C GLN A 193 -24.01 -12.56 40.56
N HIS A 194 -24.72 -11.49 40.22
CA HIS A 194 -24.89 -11.08 38.82
C HIS A 194 -23.63 -10.49 38.21
N VAL A 195 -22.81 -9.75 38.98
CA VAL A 195 -21.51 -9.27 38.52
C VAL A 195 -20.56 -10.43 38.25
N MET A 196 -20.49 -11.42 39.15
CA MET A 196 -19.68 -12.61 38.94
C MET A 196 -20.17 -13.40 37.72
N ALA A 197 -21.48 -13.56 37.55
CA ALA A 197 -22.04 -14.28 36.42
C ALA A 197 -21.81 -13.55 35.08
N LEU A 198 -21.98 -12.23 35.06
CA LEU A 198 -21.95 -11.43 33.83
C LEU A 198 -20.54 -11.03 33.40
N LEU A 199 -19.69 -10.70 34.38
CA LEU A 199 -18.35 -10.15 34.15
C LEU A 199 -17.22 -11.09 34.58
N GLY A 200 -17.53 -12.16 35.33
CA GLY A 200 -16.50 -13.07 35.87
C GLY A 200 -15.62 -12.44 36.94
N VAL A 201 -16.06 -11.32 37.53
CA VAL A 201 -15.31 -10.57 38.54
C VAL A 201 -15.99 -10.74 39.90
N GLU A 202 -15.22 -11.12 40.91
CA GLU A 202 -15.71 -11.15 42.29
C GLU A 202 -15.59 -9.75 42.91
N ILE A 203 -16.71 -9.20 43.37
CA ILE A 203 -16.76 -7.88 44.01
C ILE A 203 -17.40 -8.02 45.38
N ASN A 204 -16.72 -7.53 46.41
CA ASN A 204 -17.29 -7.43 47.75
C ASN A 204 -18.08 -6.12 47.90
N PHE A 205 -19.38 -6.16 47.64
CA PHE A 205 -20.27 -4.99 47.80
C PHE A 205 -20.49 -4.54 49.25
N ASN A 206 -19.85 -5.17 50.24
CA ASN A 206 -19.81 -4.70 51.63
C ASN A 206 -18.58 -3.80 51.91
N GLN A 207 -17.68 -3.62 50.94
CA GLN A 207 -16.44 -2.88 51.09
C GLN A 207 -16.27 -1.88 49.95
N PHE A 208 -15.58 -0.78 50.23
CA PHE A 208 -15.18 0.17 49.19
C PHE A 208 -14.16 -0.46 48.24
N ALA A 209 -14.12 0.01 46.99
CA ALA A 209 -13.08 -0.40 46.06
C ALA A 209 -11.69 -0.01 46.58
N ASP A 210 -10.73 -0.96 46.52
CA ASP A 210 -9.36 -0.83 47.07
C ASP A 210 -8.42 0.15 46.33
N THR A 211 -8.92 1.07 45.49
CA THR A 211 -8.05 2.02 44.77
C THR A 211 -8.53 3.48 44.80
N PRO A 212 -7.66 4.43 45.20
CA PRO A 212 -7.93 5.85 45.09
C PRO A 212 -7.52 6.35 43.69
N THR A 213 -8.46 6.48 42.76
CA THR A 213 -8.24 7.34 41.59
C THR A 213 -8.50 8.80 41.96
N GLN A 214 -7.68 9.73 41.45
CA GLN A 214 -7.77 11.18 41.71
C GLN A 214 -9.17 11.80 41.47
N TYR A 215 -10.00 11.14 40.66
CA TYR A 215 -11.38 11.54 40.38
C TYR A 215 -12.34 11.25 41.56
N SER A 216 -12.12 10.17 42.33
CA SER A 216 -12.97 9.81 43.48
C SER A 216 -12.69 10.68 44.70
N ALA A 217 -11.45 11.14 44.90
CA ALA A 217 -11.09 12.08 45.95
C ALA A 217 -11.79 13.44 45.78
N SER A 218 -11.92 13.91 44.53
CA SER A 218 -12.59 15.19 44.21
C SER A 218 -14.10 15.09 44.44
N ASN A 219 -14.75 14.01 44.00
CA ASN A 219 -16.19 13.80 44.21
C ASN A 219 -16.55 13.49 45.68
N LYS A 220 -15.69 12.77 46.41
CA LYS A 220 -15.86 12.53 47.86
C LYS A 220 -15.61 13.79 48.70
N ALA A 221 -14.69 14.67 48.28
CA ALA A 221 -14.52 15.99 48.88
C ALA A 221 -15.73 16.91 48.59
N LEU A 222 -16.30 16.85 47.38
CA LEU A 222 -17.53 17.53 47.00
C LEU A 222 -18.73 17.11 47.86
N ALA A 223 -18.90 15.80 48.08
CA ALA A 223 -19.95 15.27 48.96
C ALA A 223 -19.76 15.70 50.42
N ALA A 224 -18.52 15.68 50.95
CA ALA A 224 -18.22 16.11 52.30
C ALA A 224 -18.46 17.63 52.52
N ILE A 225 -18.12 18.48 51.54
CA ILE A 225 -18.37 19.93 51.60
C ILE A 225 -19.86 20.22 51.55
N TYR A 226 -20.60 19.54 50.67
CA TYR A 226 -22.05 19.70 50.57
C TYR A 226 -22.75 19.30 51.88
N THR A 227 -22.39 18.16 52.46
CA THR A 227 -22.95 17.67 53.72
C THR A 227 -22.61 18.57 54.91
N HIS A 228 -21.38 19.12 54.98
CA HIS A 228 -20.98 20.03 56.07
C HIS A 228 -21.73 21.37 56.04
N GLU A 229 -21.89 21.99 54.86
CA GLU A 229 -22.58 23.27 54.70
C GLU A 229 -24.11 23.13 54.87
N THR A 230 -24.67 22.00 54.43
CA THR A 230 -26.08 21.68 54.65
C THR A 230 -26.38 21.45 56.14
N ALA A 231 -25.46 20.81 56.89
CA ALA A 231 -25.55 20.67 58.34
C ALA A 231 -25.43 22.00 59.10
N GLN A 232 -24.84 23.04 58.50
CA GLN A 232 -24.83 24.41 59.03
C GLN A 232 -26.01 25.28 58.51
N GLY A 233 -26.95 24.69 57.77
CA GLY A 233 -28.19 25.34 57.33
C GLY A 233 -28.06 26.24 56.11
N ARG A 234 -26.95 26.14 55.35
CA ARG A 234 -26.71 26.96 54.14
C ARG A 234 -26.97 26.13 52.88
N LYS A 235 -27.79 26.66 51.97
CA LYS A 235 -28.04 26.07 50.64
C LYS A 235 -27.02 26.67 49.66
N ILE A 236 -26.15 25.83 49.09
CA ILE A 236 -25.13 26.25 48.11
C ILE A 236 -25.49 25.63 46.76
N GLU A 237 -25.47 26.42 45.69
CA GLU A 237 -25.68 25.93 44.32
C GLU A 237 -24.35 25.47 43.69
N LEU A 238 -24.41 24.46 42.82
CA LEU A 238 -23.26 23.79 42.16
C LEU A 238 -22.23 24.76 41.54
N PHE A 239 -22.66 25.95 41.12
CA PHE A 239 -21.79 26.98 40.55
C PHE A 239 -20.86 27.65 41.57
N GLU A 240 -21.27 27.81 42.84
CA GLU A 240 -20.41 28.39 43.89
C GLU A 240 -19.32 27.42 44.36
N ILE A 241 -19.56 26.11 44.26
CA ILE A 241 -18.61 25.04 44.63
C ILE A 241 -17.39 25.03 43.68
N ASN A 242 -17.62 25.28 42.39
CA ASN A 242 -16.53 25.39 41.40
C ASN A 242 -15.61 26.60 41.65
N ASN A 243 -16.10 27.68 42.27
CA ASN A 243 -15.28 28.84 42.63
C ASN A 243 -14.43 28.62 43.91
N VAL A 244 -14.88 27.75 44.82
CA VAL A 244 -14.13 27.38 46.03
C VAL A 244 -12.95 26.46 45.71
N LEU A 245 -13.11 25.53 44.75
CA LEU A 245 -12.04 24.66 44.25
C LEU A 245 -10.89 25.43 43.58
N GLY A 246 -11.14 26.67 43.14
CA GLY A 246 -10.12 27.56 42.60
C GLY A 246 -9.32 28.37 43.63
N SER A 247 -9.66 28.34 44.93
CA SER A 247 -9.13 29.34 45.89
C SER A 247 -8.72 28.86 47.29
N LYS A 248 -8.65 27.54 47.59
CA LYS A 248 -8.04 27.04 48.85
C LYS A 248 -7.05 25.90 48.62
N GLN A 249 -5.97 25.91 49.41
CA GLN A 249 -4.85 24.98 49.25
C GLN A 249 -5.30 23.52 49.51
N PRO A 250 -5.13 22.60 48.54
CA PRO A 250 -5.59 21.21 48.58
C PRO A 250 -5.13 20.40 49.81
N GLU A 251 -4.04 20.82 50.45
CA GLU A 251 -3.37 20.06 51.51
C GLU A 251 -4.16 20.00 52.83
N GLU A 252 -4.86 21.07 53.23
CA GLU A 252 -5.62 21.07 54.51
C GLU A 252 -6.88 20.19 54.45
N LEU A 253 -7.57 20.19 53.30
CA LEU A 253 -8.75 19.34 53.06
C LEU A 253 -8.36 17.85 52.96
N TYR A 254 -7.21 17.57 52.35
CA TYR A 254 -6.64 16.22 52.30
C TYR A 254 -6.27 15.70 53.70
N GLN A 255 -5.75 16.56 54.58
CA GLN A 255 -5.41 16.19 55.96
C GLN A 255 -6.64 15.98 56.87
N GLN A 256 -7.74 16.74 56.68
CA GLN A 256 -9.01 16.47 57.37
C GLN A 256 -9.68 15.16 56.89
N TYR A 257 -9.57 14.85 55.60
CA TYR A 257 -10.02 13.58 55.03
C TYR A 257 -9.20 12.39 55.58
N LEU A 258 -7.87 12.51 55.65
CA LEU A 258 -7.01 11.50 56.28
C LEU A 258 -7.33 11.29 57.77
N ALA A 259 -7.69 12.35 58.51
CA ALA A 259 -8.11 12.23 59.90
C ALA A 259 -9.46 11.49 60.08
N TYR A 260 -10.35 11.55 59.09
CA TYR A 260 -11.62 10.83 59.07
C TYR A 260 -11.45 9.35 58.67
N ILE A 261 -10.57 9.04 57.70
CA ILE A 261 -10.26 7.66 57.29
C ILE A 261 -9.46 6.91 58.36
N ASN A 262 -8.59 7.60 59.11
CA ASN A 262 -7.78 6.99 60.17
C ASN A 262 -8.58 6.57 61.43
N ALA A 263 -9.89 6.83 61.48
CA ALA A 263 -10.77 6.39 62.57
C ALA A 263 -11.35 4.98 62.36
N ASP A 264 -11.43 4.49 61.12
CA ASP A 264 -11.77 3.09 60.79
C ASP A 264 -11.32 2.80 59.34
N PRO A 265 -10.26 1.99 59.09
CA PRO A 265 -9.59 1.94 57.80
C PRO A 265 -10.36 1.21 56.68
N ASN A 266 -11.57 0.70 56.94
CA ASN A 266 -12.47 0.22 55.89
C ASN A 266 -13.91 0.11 56.45
N PRO A 267 -14.68 1.20 56.52
CA PRO A 267 -16.03 1.12 57.03
C PRO A 267 -16.86 0.19 56.13
N GLU A 268 -17.61 -0.72 56.74
CA GLU A 268 -18.51 -1.60 56.00
C GLU A 268 -19.56 -0.75 55.28
N VAL A 269 -19.79 -1.03 54.00
CA VAL A 269 -20.83 -0.38 53.19
C VAL A 269 -22.20 -0.90 53.65
N THR A 270 -22.74 -0.25 54.68
CA THR A 270 -24.05 -0.56 55.27
C THR A 270 -25.15 0.33 54.71
N GLN A 271 -26.41 -0.07 54.89
CA GLN A 271 -27.56 0.73 54.48
C GLN A 271 -27.58 2.10 55.18
N ASP A 272 -27.30 2.14 56.49
CA ASP A 272 -27.27 3.38 57.28
C ASP A 272 -26.18 4.33 56.78
N PHE A 273 -25.01 3.79 56.42
CA PHE A 273 -23.94 4.57 55.82
C PHE A 273 -24.37 5.18 54.48
N VAL A 274 -24.93 4.37 53.57
CA VAL A 274 -25.39 4.84 52.26
C VAL A 274 -26.49 5.89 52.41
N ASN A 275 -27.44 5.68 53.31
CA ASN A 275 -28.52 6.64 53.56
C ASN A 275 -28.01 7.98 54.06
N ALA A 276 -27.07 7.95 55.02
CA ALA A 276 -26.45 9.16 55.56
C ALA A 276 -25.62 9.92 54.51
N GLN A 277 -24.89 9.21 53.65
CA GLN A 277 -24.06 9.83 52.61
C GLN A 277 -24.88 10.41 51.45
N MET A 278 -25.91 9.70 50.99
CA MET A 278 -26.70 10.12 49.83
C MET A 278 -27.88 11.03 50.20
N GLY A 279 -28.16 11.21 51.50
CA GLY A 279 -29.33 11.98 51.97
C GLY A 279 -30.66 11.27 51.67
N PHE A 280 -30.62 9.94 51.56
CA PHE A 280 -31.80 9.14 51.27
C PHE A 280 -32.78 9.15 52.45
N GLY A 281 -34.06 9.39 52.15
CA GLY A 281 -35.16 9.37 53.12
C GLY A 281 -35.80 7.98 53.27
N ASP A 282 -37.02 7.94 53.83
CA ASP A 282 -37.73 6.69 54.14
C ASP A 282 -38.20 5.88 52.90
N LYS A 283 -38.12 6.47 51.69
CA LYS A 283 -38.47 5.82 50.42
C LYS A 283 -37.38 6.11 49.39
N VAL A 284 -36.63 5.08 49.04
CA VAL A 284 -35.51 5.10 48.09
C VAL A 284 -35.80 4.04 47.04
N ASP A 285 -35.50 4.34 45.78
CA ASP A 285 -35.62 3.33 44.74
C ASP A 285 -34.52 2.26 44.88
N THR A 286 -34.85 1.01 44.58
CA THR A 286 -33.87 -0.08 44.51
C THR A 286 -32.75 0.27 43.51
N GLU A 287 -33.09 0.93 42.41
CA GLU A 287 -32.14 1.41 41.41
C GLU A 287 -31.10 2.40 41.99
N GLU A 288 -31.54 3.33 42.84
CA GLU A 288 -30.64 4.31 43.48
C GLU A 288 -29.64 3.63 44.43
N TYR A 289 -30.06 2.59 45.15
CA TYR A 289 -29.14 1.78 45.96
C TYR A 289 -28.15 1.00 45.10
N ILE A 290 -28.59 0.42 43.98
CA ILE A 290 -27.72 -0.32 43.07
C ILE A 290 -26.65 0.60 42.48
N GLU A 291 -27.06 1.75 41.95
CA GLU A 291 -26.15 2.73 41.35
C GLU A 291 -25.12 3.25 42.37
N THR A 292 -25.57 3.48 43.60
CA THR A 292 -24.67 3.87 44.69
C THR A 292 -23.67 2.77 45.03
N LEU A 293 -24.11 1.51 45.14
CA LEU A 293 -23.23 0.38 45.41
C LEU A 293 -22.19 0.17 44.31
N LEU A 294 -22.58 0.30 43.03
CA LEU A 294 -21.65 0.25 41.90
C LEU A 294 -20.62 1.39 42.00
N GLY A 295 -21.05 2.62 42.31
CA GLY A 295 -20.15 3.77 42.45
C GLY A 295 -19.18 3.69 43.63
N LEU A 296 -19.59 3.11 44.75
CA LEU A 296 -18.75 3.02 45.96
C LEU A 296 -17.83 1.79 45.95
N CYS A 297 -18.34 0.65 45.49
CA CYS A 297 -17.66 -0.64 45.61
C CYS A 297 -16.98 -1.08 44.30
N ALA A 298 -17.39 -0.54 43.15
CA ALA A 298 -16.90 -0.99 41.84
C ALA A 298 -16.93 0.10 40.74
N PRO A 299 -16.36 1.31 40.97
CA PRO A 299 -16.57 2.47 40.10
C PRO A 299 -16.08 2.30 38.65
N ASN A 300 -15.08 1.43 38.43
CA ASN A 300 -14.43 1.24 37.13
C ASN A 300 -14.79 -0.12 36.49
N ILE A 301 -15.79 -0.83 37.01
CA ILE A 301 -16.07 -2.22 36.61
C ILE A 301 -16.53 -2.35 35.15
N PHE A 302 -17.01 -1.25 34.56
CA PHE A 302 -17.49 -1.21 33.17
C PHE A 302 -16.48 -0.62 32.17
N ASP A 303 -15.34 -0.11 32.63
CA ASP A 303 -14.40 0.67 31.78
C ASP A 303 -13.80 -0.15 30.63
N ALA A 304 -13.66 -1.47 30.82
CA ALA A 304 -13.06 -2.38 29.86
C ALA A 304 -14.03 -3.50 29.40
N VAL A 305 -15.32 -3.36 29.67
CA VAL A 305 -16.31 -4.38 29.31
C VAL A 305 -16.57 -4.34 27.81
N VAL A 306 -16.35 -5.48 27.16
CA VAL A 306 -16.77 -5.67 25.76
C VAL A 306 -18.24 -6.08 25.76
N GLU A 307 -19.08 -5.28 25.13
CA GLU A 307 -20.51 -5.57 25.03
C GLU A 307 -20.77 -6.84 24.22
N SER A 308 -21.71 -7.65 24.70
CA SER A 308 -22.17 -8.82 23.96
C SER A 308 -22.79 -8.37 22.63
N PRO A 309 -22.40 -8.98 21.49
CA PRO A 309 -23.01 -8.70 20.20
C PRO A 309 -24.54 -8.84 20.18
N PHE A 310 -25.12 -9.73 21.00
CA PHE A 310 -26.57 -9.93 21.11
C PHE A 310 -27.32 -8.71 21.67
N TYR A 311 -26.63 -7.86 22.43
CA TYR A 311 -27.21 -6.67 23.06
C TYR A 311 -26.72 -5.35 22.46
N ALA A 312 -25.91 -5.41 21.40
CA ALA A 312 -25.37 -4.26 20.67
C ALA A 312 -26.05 -4.05 19.30
N ILE A 313 -27.31 -4.51 19.13
CA ILE A 313 -28.05 -4.40 17.86
C ILE A 313 -28.67 -3.00 17.76
N HIS A 314 -28.13 -2.16 16.85
CA HIS A 314 -28.54 -0.76 16.65
C HIS A 314 -29.55 -0.54 15.50
N GLU A 315 -30.25 -1.59 15.07
CA GLU A 315 -31.18 -1.52 13.96
C GLU A 315 -32.46 -0.75 14.31
N ALA A 316 -32.83 0.22 13.47
CA ALA A 316 -34.04 1.02 13.65
C ALA A 316 -35.30 0.28 13.19
N GLU A 317 -35.19 -0.51 12.11
CA GLU A 317 -36.30 -1.30 11.58
C GLU A 317 -36.40 -2.63 12.32
N LYS A 318 -37.63 -3.01 12.69
CA LYS A 318 -37.89 -4.23 13.47
C LYS A 318 -37.41 -5.48 12.75
N ASP A 319 -37.72 -5.61 11.46
CA ASP A 319 -37.35 -6.77 10.66
C ASP A 319 -35.82 -6.88 10.50
N ALA A 320 -35.12 -5.74 10.34
CA ALA A 320 -33.66 -5.71 10.35
C ALA A 320 -33.06 -6.12 11.70
N ALA A 321 -33.67 -5.67 12.81
CA ALA A 321 -33.24 -6.07 14.16
C ALA A 321 -33.44 -7.57 14.42
N ILE A 322 -34.56 -8.13 13.96
CA ILE A 322 -34.85 -9.57 14.02
C ILE A 322 -33.85 -10.35 13.19
N GLU A 323 -33.56 -9.88 11.98
CA GLU A 323 -32.60 -10.50 11.09
C GLU A 323 -31.19 -10.50 11.71
N LYS A 324 -30.76 -9.37 12.28
CA LYS A 324 -29.47 -9.27 12.95
C LYS A 324 -29.37 -10.23 14.14
N LEU A 325 -30.42 -10.36 14.95
CA LEU A 325 -30.48 -11.30 16.07
C LEU A 325 -30.48 -12.76 15.60
N SER A 326 -31.16 -13.07 14.49
CA SER A 326 -31.12 -14.37 13.83
C SER A 326 -29.70 -14.72 13.38
N ILE A 327 -29.03 -13.83 12.65
CA ILE A 327 -27.64 -14.01 12.19
C ILE A 327 -26.71 -14.22 13.38
N LEU A 328 -26.81 -13.42 14.44
CA LEU A 328 -26.01 -13.56 15.66
C LEU A 328 -26.19 -14.92 16.32
N THR A 329 -27.43 -15.40 16.38
CA THR A 329 -27.74 -16.74 16.92
C THR A 329 -27.08 -17.82 16.05
N GLN A 330 -27.26 -17.76 14.73
CA GLN A 330 -26.66 -18.73 13.81
C GLN A 330 -25.12 -18.70 13.88
N PHE A 331 -24.52 -17.51 13.93
CA PHE A 331 -23.08 -17.31 14.01
C PHE A 331 -22.51 -17.86 15.32
N PHE A 332 -23.16 -17.59 16.47
CA PHE A 332 -22.74 -18.15 17.76
C PHE A 332 -22.80 -19.68 17.76
N MET A 333 -23.88 -20.27 17.21
CA MET A 333 -23.98 -21.72 17.08
C MET A 333 -22.91 -22.30 16.15
N ALA A 334 -22.51 -21.54 15.13
CA ALA A 334 -21.40 -21.91 14.25
C ALA A 334 -20.06 -21.90 14.97
N GLU A 335 -19.78 -20.92 15.83
CA GLU A 335 -18.59 -20.87 16.70
C GLU A 335 -18.53 -22.05 17.67
N VAL A 336 -19.66 -22.39 18.31
CA VAL A 336 -19.76 -23.58 19.16
C VAL A 336 -19.42 -24.83 18.34
N ASN A 337 -19.99 -24.97 17.15
CA ASN A 337 -19.74 -26.13 16.30
C ASN A 337 -18.28 -26.22 15.85
N VAL A 338 -17.66 -25.10 15.46
CA VAL A 338 -16.24 -25.03 15.07
C VAL A 338 -15.36 -25.42 16.25
N TYR A 339 -15.62 -24.90 17.45
CA TYR A 339 -14.90 -25.28 18.66
C TYR A 339 -15.02 -26.78 18.95
N CYS A 340 -16.23 -27.33 18.90
CA CYS A 340 -16.47 -28.75 19.13
C CYS A 340 -15.77 -29.63 18.09
N ALA A 341 -15.77 -29.23 16.81
CA ALA A 341 -15.06 -29.93 15.75
C ALA A 341 -13.54 -29.88 15.95
N SER A 342 -13.01 -28.71 16.32
CA SER A 342 -11.58 -28.51 16.43
C SER A 342 -10.97 -29.21 17.66
N CYS A 343 -11.71 -29.26 18.77
CA CYS A 343 -11.34 -30.02 19.97
C CYS A 343 -11.69 -31.51 19.90
N GLY A 344 -12.27 -31.99 18.79
CA GLY A 344 -12.68 -33.39 18.64
C GLY A 344 -13.81 -33.81 19.58
N LEU A 345 -14.63 -32.85 20.04
CA LEU A 345 -15.78 -33.10 20.92
C LEU A 345 -17.02 -33.56 20.14
N SER A 346 -17.16 -33.14 18.89
CA SER A 346 -18.22 -33.58 17.98
C SER A 346 -17.79 -33.34 16.52
N SER A 347 -18.21 -34.20 15.60
CA SER A 347 -17.93 -34.06 14.16
C SER A 347 -19.18 -33.78 13.32
N VAL A 348 -20.35 -33.62 13.95
CA VAL A 348 -21.60 -33.36 13.24
C VAL A 348 -21.82 -31.87 13.02
N ASN A 349 -22.65 -31.57 12.02
CA ASN A 349 -23.05 -30.22 11.68
C ASN A 349 -24.31 -29.83 12.46
N PHE A 350 -24.15 -28.95 13.43
CA PHE A 350 -25.18 -28.50 14.37
C PHE A 350 -26.30 -27.75 13.64
N GLY A 351 -25.97 -26.99 12.60
CA GLY A 351 -26.96 -26.31 11.76
C GLY A 351 -27.92 -27.30 11.09
N VAL A 352 -27.40 -28.41 10.56
CA VAL A 352 -28.21 -29.48 9.95
C VAL A 352 -29.09 -30.17 11.00
N ILE A 353 -28.57 -30.42 12.21
CA ILE A 353 -29.35 -31.01 13.31
C ILE A 353 -30.52 -30.11 13.69
N LEU A 354 -30.25 -28.82 13.91
CA LEU A 354 -31.26 -27.82 14.23
C LEU A 354 -32.32 -27.75 13.13
N ASP A 355 -31.93 -27.65 11.86
CA ASP A 355 -32.87 -27.58 10.74
C ASP A 355 -33.71 -28.84 10.53
N SER A 356 -33.20 -30.00 10.96
CA SER A 356 -33.90 -31.26 10.80
C SER A 356 -34.94 -31.50 11.91
N SER A 357 -34.77 -30.89 13.09
CA SER A 357 -35.68 -31.02 14.22
C SER A 357 -36.50 -29.74 14.43
N GLU A 358 -37.82 -29.87 14.26
CA GLU A 358 -38.75 -28.78 14.57
C GLU A 358 -38.77 -28.49 16.07
N GLU A 359 -38.69 -29.52 16.94
CA GLU A 359 -38.67 -29.34 18.39
C GLU A 359 -37.45 -28.54 18.83
N LEU A 360 -36.24 -28.94 18.42
CA LEU A 360 -35.00 -28.23 18.78
C LEU A 360 -34.99 -26.78 18.26
N SER A 361 -35.45 -26.58 17.02
CA SER A 361 -35.55 -25.25 16.41
C SER A 361 -36.48 -24.32 17.18
N GLN A 362 -37.65 -24.80 17.60
CA GLN A 362 -38.61 -23.99 18.36
C GLN A 362 -38.13 -23.75 19.80
N GLU A 363 -37.54 -24.76 20.43
CA GLU A 363 -37.06 -24.67 21.80
C GLU A 363 -35.93 -23.64 21.96
N ILE A 364 -34.91 -23.68 21.09
CA ILE A 364 -33.79 -22.73 21.15
C ILE A 364 -34.28 -21.29 20.95
N ALA A 365 -35.22 -21.06 20.02
CA ALA A 365 -35.81 -19.75 19.78
C ALA A 365 -36.62 -19.27 20.98
N ALA A 366 -37.44 -20.14 21.59
CA ALA A 366 -38.23 -19.85 22.78
C ALA A 366 -37.36 -19.52 24.00
N ARG A 367 -36.22 -20.20 24.18
CA ARG A 367 -35.26 -19.89 25.24
C ARG A 367 -34.72 -18.47 25.10
N ILE A 368 -34.26 -18.08 23.91
CA ILE A 368 -33.79 -16.71 23.64
C ILE A 368 -34.87 -15.68 23.95
N VAL A 369 -36.12 -15.94 23.51
CA VAL A 369 -37.25 -15.05 23.79
C VAL A 369 -37.49 -14.87 25.29
N SER A 370 -37.33 -15.94 26.07
CA SER A 370 -37.56 -15.88 27.52
C SER A 370 -36.49 -15.06 28.25
N VAL A 371 -35.25 -15.06 27.76
CA VAL A 371 -34.10 -14.43 28.44
C VAL A 371 -33.78 -13.03 27.94
N HIS A 372 -34.05 -12.72 26.67
CA HIS A 372 -33.73 -11.43 26.06
C HIS A 372 -34.39 -10.23 26.79
N PRO A 373 -35.71 -10.25 27.11
CA PRO A 373 -36.35 -9.15 27.84
C PRO A 373 -35.80 -8.94 29.26
N LEU A 374 -35.17 -9.97 29.83
CA LEU A 374 -34.56 -9.96 31.16
C LEU A 374 -33.10 -9.51 31.16
N GLY A 375 -32.48 -9.30 29.98
CA GLY A 375 -31.09 -8.86 29.86
C GLY A 375 -30.05 -9.93 30.27
N ARG A 376 -30.45 -11.20 30.37
CA ARG A 376 -29.56 -12.33 30.75
C ARG A 376 -28.65 -12.75 29.58
N SER A 377 -27.55 -13.45 29.83
CA SER A 377 -26.66 -13.89 28.74
C SER A 377 -27.39 -14.87 27.81
N ILE A 378 -27.47 -14.50 26.52
CA ILE A 378 -28.00 -15.36 25.47
C ILE A 378 -26.99 -16.46 25.15
N GLU A 379 -25.69 -16.14 25.18
CA GLU A 379 -24.60 -17.09 24.96
C GLU A 379 -24.65 -18.25 25.95
N ASP A 380 -24.78 -17.96 27.25
CA ASP A 380 -24.87 -19.00 28.28
C ASP A 380 -26.15 -19.84 28.10
N THR A 381 -27.27 -19.20 27.75
CA THR A 381 -28.53 -19.90 27.45
C THR A 381 -28.38 -20.87 26.27
N LEU A 382 -27.62 -20.48 25.24
CA LEU A 382 -27.34 -21.32 24.06
C LEU A 382 -26.38 -22.46 24.40
N LEU A 383 -25.36 -22.22 25.23
CA LEU A 383 -24.43 -23.26 25.71
C LEU A 383 -25.15 -24.28 26.61
N GLU A 384 -26.04 -23.83 27.49
CA GLU A 384 -26.90 -24.68 28.31
C GLU A 384 -27.81 -25.55 27.44
N PHE A 385 -28.44 -24.98 26.41
CA PHE A 385 -29.23 -25.73 25.44
C PHE A 385 -28.40 -26.83 24.75
N ILE A 386 -27.19 -26.52 24.27
CA ILE A 386 -26.29 -27.52 23.69
C ILE A 386 -25.95 -28.63 24.69
N ASN A 387 -25.71 -28.29 25.95
CA ASN A 387 -25.38 -29.25 27.00
C ASN A 387 -26.54 -30.16 27.38
N GLU A 388 -27.77 -29.65 27.40
CA GLU A 388 -28.97 -30.45 27.69
C GLU A 388 -29.31 -31.40 26.54
N HIS A 389 -29.03 -31.00 25.30
CA HIS A 389 -29.23 -31.79 24.08
C HIS A 389 -27.91 -32.37 23.53
N HIS A 390 -26.93 -32.61 24.41
CA HIS A 390 -25.58 -32.98 23.99
C HIS A 390 -25.54 -34.31 23.21
N ALA A 391 -26.50 -35.20 23.43
CA ALA A 391 -26.62 -36.47 22.73
C ALA A 391 -27.03 -36.28 21.25
N GLU A 392 -27.99 -35.40 20.99
CA GLU A 392 -28.44 -35.01 19.65
C GLU A 392 -27.30 -34.37 18.86
N PHE A 393 -26.50 -33.52 19.53
CA PHE A 393 -25.29 -32.89 18.96
C PHE A 393 -24.07 -33.83 18.92
N GLN A 394 -24.22 -35.09 19.32
CA GLN A 394 -23.16 -36.10 19.37
C GLN A 394 -21.90 -35.63 20.10
N LEU A 395 -22.08 -34.82 21.13
CA LEU A 395 -21.00 -34.37 21.99
C LEU A 395 -20.55 -35.52 22.89
N ILE A 396 -19.23 -35.78 22.89
CA ILE A 396 -18.63 -36.81 23.77
C ILE A 396 -18.79 -36.47 25.26
N LYS A 397 -18.95 -35.19 25.59
CA LYS A 397 -19.23 -34.67 26.93
C LYS A 397 -19.92 -33.30 26.83
N PRO A 398 -20.69 -32.89 27.84
CA PRO A 398 -21.12 -31.49 27.96
C PRO A 398 -19.92 -30.54 27.98
N LEU A 399 -20.11 -29.36 27.38
CA LEU A 399 -19.18 -28.24 27.43
C LEU A 399 -19.07 -27.71 28.86
N THR A 400 -17.84 -27.54 29.31
CA THR A 400 -17.50 -26.99 30.62
C THR A 400 -17.61 -25.45 30.60
N PRO A 401 -17.71 -24.80 31.78
CA PRO A 401 -17.73 -23.34 31.85
C PRO A 401 -16.49 -22.65 31.25
N GLU A 402 -15.32 -23.31 31.28
CA GLU A 402 -14.08 -22.79 30.68
C GLU A 402 -14.14 -22.82 29.14
N GLU A 403 -14.62 -23.92 28.58
CA GLU A 403 -14.84 -24.07 27.14
C GLU A 403 -15.88 -23.05 26.67
N GLY A 404 -16.96 -22.87 27.43
CA GLY A 404 -17.97 -21.83 27.18
C GLY A 404 -17.38 -20.42 27.19
N ARG A 405 -16.51 -20.07 28.15
CA ARG A 405 -15.80 -18.78 28.16
C ARG A 405 -14.93 -18.58 26.92
N THR A 406 -14.20 -19.62 26.50
CA THR A 406 -13.38 -19.58 25.29
C THR A 406 -14.21 -19.34 24.03
N ILE A 407 -15.36 -20.02 23.90
CA ILE A 407 -16.29 -19.83 22.77
C ILE A 407 -16.83 -18.40 22.74
N LYS A 408 -17.28 -17.87 23.89
CA LYS A 408 -17.82 -16.50 23.99
C LYS A 408 -16.80 -15.44 23.59
N MET A 409 -15.54 -15.61 24.02
CA MET A 409 -14.44 -14.71 23.66
C MET A 409 -14.20 -14.73 22.15
N ARG A 410 -14.05 -15.92 21.55
CA ARG A 410 -13.87 -16.09 20.10
C ARG A 410 -15.02 -15.47 19.30
N PHE A 411 -16.26 -15.80 19.66
CA PHE A 411 -17.45 -15.22 19.06
C PHE A 411 -17.42 -13.69 19.05
N THR A 412 -17.09 -13.09 20.19
CA THR A 412 -17.06 -11.64 20.34
C THR A 412 -15.95 -11.02 19.49
N GLU A 413 -14.75 -11.61 19.50
CA GLU A 413 -13.59 -11.16 18.70
C GLU A 413 -13.85 -11.28 17.19
N ASP A 414 -14.36 -12.43 16.74
CA ASP A 414 -14.58 -12.71 15.33
C ASP A 414 -15.78 -11.92 14.80
N TYR A 415 -16.90 -11.86 15.53
CA TYR A 415 -18.04 -11.05 15.11
C TYR A 415 -17.71 -9.57 15.04
N THR A 416 -16.92 -9.04 15.99
CA THR A 416 -16.53 -7.62 15.99
C THR A 416 -15.76 -7.25 14.71
N GLN A 417 -14.96 -8.17 14.16
CA GLN A 417 -14.22 -7.95 12.91
C GLN A 417 -15.12 -7.93 11.67
N VAL A 418 -16.24 -8.67 11.68
CA VAL A 418 -17.13 -8.84 10.51
C VAL A 418 -18.51 -8.20 10.67
N LYS A 419 -18.78 -7.48 11.78
CA LYS A 419 -20.09 -6.91 12.09
C LYS A 419 -20.67 -5.98 11.00
N ASP A 420 -19.77 -5.37 10.23
CA ASP A 420 -20.05 -4.43 9.13
C ASP A 420 -19.92 -5.09 7.74
N SER A 421 -19.82 -6.42 7.70
CA SER A 421 -19.75 -7.18 6.45
C SER A 421 -21.02 -6.95 5.60
N PRO A 422 -20.90 -6.74 4.27
CA PRO A 422 -22.06 -6.59 3.39
C PRO A 422 -22.89 -7.87 3.26
N HIS A 423 -22.27 -9.03 3.49
CA HIS A 423 -22.88 -10.35 3.40
C HIS A 423 -22.54 -11.17 4.64
N PHE A 424 -23.52 -11.90 5.17
CA PHE A 424 -23.35 -12.78 6.34
C PHE A 424 -23.55 -14.26 5.98
N ASP A 425 -23.54 -14.59 4.70
CA ASP A 425 -23.83 -15.93 4.20
C ASP A 425 -22.76 -16.97 4.55
N GLU A 426 -21.49 -16.57 4.61
CA GLU A 426 -20.39 -17.48 4.90
C GLU A 426 -19.19 -16.75 5.52
N PHE A 427 -18.40 -17.48 6.30
CA PHE A 427 -17.12 -17.03 6.82
C PHE A 427 -16.14 -18.20 6.92
N MET A 428 -14.84 -17.88 6.90
CA MET A 428 -13.77 -18.82 7.21
C MET A 428 -13.16 -18.49 8.56
N LEU A 429 -12.95 -19.50 9.41
CA LEU A 429 -12.43 -19.35 10.76
C LEU A 429 -11.16 -20.17 10.91
N LEU A 430 -10.08 -19.47 11.25
CA LEU A 430 -8.78 -20.04 11.59
C LEU A 430 -8.76 -20.35 13.09
N ASP A 431 -8.68 -21.63 13.43
CA ASP A 431 -8.44 -22.04 14.80
C ASP A 431 -6.94 -21.96 15.15
N LYS A 432 -6.61 -20.95 15.95
CA LYS A 432 -5.26 -20.69 16.47
C LYS A 432 -4.92 -21.54 17.70
N SER A 433 -5.84 -22.36 18.21
CA SER A 433 -5.62 -23.17 19.41
C SER A 433 -5.04 -24.55 19.12
N ARG A 434 -5.01 -24.98 17.86
CA ARG A 434 -4.46 -26.29 17.44
C ARG A 434 -3.50 -26.18 16.26
N PRO A 435 -2.44 -27.01 16.20
CA PRO A 435 -1.60 -27.14 15.01
C PRO A 435 -2.40 -27.37 13.73
N GLY A 436 -1.94 -26.80 12.63
CA GLY A 436 -2.47 -27.05 11.29
C GLY A 436 -1.70 -26.30 10.21
N LEU A 437 -2.06 -26.53 8.95
CA LEU A 437 -1.34 -25.97 7.80
C LEU A 437 -1.64 -24.49 7.54
N PHE A 438 -2.72 -23.94 8.10
CA PHE A 438 -3.11 -22.56 7.88
C PHE A 438 -2.62 -21.68 9.03
N VAL A 439 -2.15 -20.48 8.69
CA VAL A 439 -1.53 -19.52 9.61
C VAL A 439 -2.00 -18.11 9.32
N ALA A 440 -1.91 -17.22 10.30
CA ALA A 440 -2.09 -15.80 10.12
C ALA A 440 -0.74 -15.13 9.80
N HIS A 441 -0.67 -14.34 8.72
CA HIS A 441 0.51 -13.58 8.34
C HIS A 441 0.12 -12.32 7.58
N GLN A 442 0.67 -11.16 7.97
CA GLN A 442 0.44 -9.86 7.31
C GLN A 442 -1.05 -9.54 7.05
N GLY A 443 -1.90 -9.79 8.05
CA GLY A 443 -3.34 -9.51 7.95
C GLY A 443 -4.11 -10.47 7.03
N SER A 444 -3.53 -11.62 6.68
CA SER A 444 -4.17 -12.67 5.88
C SER A 444 -4.11 -14.03 6.56
N ILE A 445 -5.14 -14.84 6.36
CA ILE A 445 -5.09 -16.27 6.61
C ILE A 445 -4.42 -16.89 5.38
N GLY A 446 -3.34 -17.63 5.57
CA GLY A 446 -2.51 -18.15 4.51
C GLY A 446 -2.06 -19.59 4.76
N VAL A 447 -1.46 -20.17 3.73
CA VAL A 447 -0.79 -21.47 3.78
C VAL A 447 0.57 -21.36 3.10
N ASP A 448 1.53 -22.19 3.49
CA ASP A 448 2.80 -22.26 2.78
C ASP A 448 2.58 -22.65 1.31
N PHE A 449 3.17 -21.89 0.39
CA PHE A 449 2.97 -22.10 -1.05
C PHE A 449 3.49 -23.47 -1.52
N SER A 450 4.49 -24.05 -0.84
CA SER A 450 5.03 -25.35 -1.20
C SER A 450 4.05 -26.51 -0.93
N GLU A 451 3.10 -26.36 0.00
CA GLU A 451 2.00 -27.31 0.21
C GLU A 451 1.02 -27.29 -0.98
N PHE A 452 0.68 -26.11 -1.48
CA PHE A 452 -0.11 -25.96 -2.69
C PHE A 452 0.61 -26.53 -3.92
N ALA A 453 1.90 -26.22 -4.08
CA ALA A 453 2.74 -26.73 -5.17
C ALA A 453 2.88 -28.26 -5.12
N HIS A 454 2.94 -28.85 -3.91
CA HIS A 454 3.05 -30.29 -3.73
C HIS A 454 1.91 -31.07 -4.39
N LEU A 455 0.68 -30.59 -4.19
CA LEU A 455 -0.53 -31.20 -4.75
C LEU A 455 -0.60 -31.10 -6.28
N LEU A 456 0.21 -30.23 -6.87
CA LEU A 456 0.39 -30.10 -8.32
C LEU A 456 1.56 -30.93 -8.86
N LEU A 457 2.19 -31.75 -8.01
CA LEU A 457 3.40 -32.51 -8.31
C LEU A 457 4.58 -31.62 -8.75
N ILE A 458 4.57 -30.36 -8.31
CA ILE A 458 5.68 -29.44 -8.49
C ILE A 458 6.71 -29.74 -7.40
N THR A 459 7.89 -30.20 -7.81
CA THR A 459 8.95 -30.63 -6.89
C THR A 459 10.22 -29.83 -7.10
N SER A 460 10.84 -29.45 -5.98
CA SER A 460 12.21 -28.95 -5.88
C SER A 460 12.77 -29.47 -4.54
N PRO A 461 14.05 -29.86 -4.46
CA PRO A 461 14.68 -30.22 -3.20
C PRO A 461 14.47 -29.16 -2.11
N TYR A 462 14.45 -27.88 -2.51
CA TYR A 462 14.19 -26.78 -1.59
C TYR A 462 12.76 -26.82 -1.01
N PHE A 463 11.74 -27.03 -1.86
CA PHE A 463 10.35 -27.12 -1.40
C PHE A 463 10.09 -28.35 -0.54
N GLU A 464 10.80 -29.46 -0.76
CA GLU A 464 10.73 -30.62 0.13
C GLU A 464 11.27 -30.32 1.53
N THR A 465 12.37 -29.58 1.64
CA THR A 465 12.89 -29.10 2.92
C THR A 465 11.92 -28.13 3.58
N ILE A 466 11.45 -27.10 2.86
CA ILE A 466 10.54 -26.09 3.40
C ILE A 466 9.22 -26.71 3.89
N ARG A 467 8.64 -27.68 3.19
CA ARG A 467 7.45 -28.38 3.69
C ARG A 467 7.72 -29.08 5.02
N LYS A 468 8.86 -29.76 5.16
CA LYS A 468 9.22 -30.43 6.43
C LYS A 468 9.40 -29.41 7.55
N ASP A 469 10.10 -28.31 7.28
CA ASP A 469 10.31 -27.23 8.25
C ASP A 469 8.97 -26.60 8.65
N TYR A 470 8.09 -26.32 7.67
CA TYR A 470 6.77 -25.75 7.89
C TYR A 470 5.88 -26.68 8.72
N GLN A 471 5.85 -27.98 8.40
CA GLN A 471 5.11 -28.98 9.16
C GLN A 471 5.62 -29.11 10.59
N GLN A 472 6.94 -29.03 10.80
CA GLN A 472 7.54 -29.03 12.13
C GLN A 472 7.16 -27.77 12.92
N ILE A 473 7.22 -26.58 12.31
CA ILE A 473 6.80 -25.31 12.94
C ILE A 473 5.32 -25.36 13.32
N ASN A 474 4.47 -25.86 12.43
CA ASN A 474 3.04 -26.01 12.72
C ASN A 474 2.79 -26.92 13.94
N GLN A 475 3.56 -28.00 14.10
CA GLN A 475 3.48 -28.86 15.27
C GLN A 475 3.89 -28.17 16.57
N THR A 476 4.72 -27.11 16.51
CA THR A 476 5.08 -26.30 17.69
C THR A 476 4.02 -25.28 18.10
N GLY A 477 2.92 -25.15 17.33
CA GLY A 477 1.81 -24.24 17.64
C GLY A 477 2.03 -22.78 17.19
N VAL A 478 3.06 -22.50 16.40
CA VAL A 478 3.29 -21.17 15.82
C VAL A 478 2.34 -20.96 14.64
N LEU A 479 1.20 -20.31 14.89
CA LEU A 479 0.16 -20.06 13.89
C LEU A 479 0.01 -18.60 13.50
N VAL A 480 0.83 -17.73 14.08
CA VAL A 480 0.92 -16.31 13.74
C VAL A 480 2.37 -16.01 13.35
N LEU A 481 2.61 -15.77 12.07
CA LEU A 481 3.93 -15.46 11.55
C LEU A 481 4.23 -13.96 11.69
N PRO A 482 5.43 -13.56 12.16
CA PRO A 482 5.84 -12.16 12.22
C PRO A 482 5.65 -11.44 10.89
N HIS A 483 5.20 -10.18 10.93
CA HIS A 483 4.98 -9.38 9.71
C HIS A 483 6.30 -8.88 9.08
N THR A 484 7.41 -8.97 9.81
CA THR A 484 8.77 -8.57 9.41
C THR A 484 9.77 -9.70 9.67
N ASN A 485 10.86 -9.71 8.90
CA ASN A 485 11.92 -10.71 9.03
C ASN A 485 13.13 -10.11 9.77
N GLU A 486 13.11 -10.14 11.12
CA GLU A 486 14.16 -9.51 11.95
C GLU A 486 15.57 -10.10 11.73
N HIS A 487 15.64 -11.37 11.35
CA HIS A 487 16.90 -12.05 11.03
C HIS A 487 17.51 -11.60 9.69
N ILE A 488 16.84 -10.74 8.92
CA ILE A 488 17.35 -10.19 7.67
C ILE A 488 18.10 -8.89 7.94
N GLU A 489 19.42 -8.93 7.78
CA GLU A 489 20.22 -7.72 7.82
C GLU A 489 19.94 -6.83 6.60
N ALA A 490 19.27 -5.72 6.87
CA ALA A 490 18.82 -4.74 5.87
C ALA A 490 19.89 -3.70 5.50
N LYS A 491 21.01 -3.65 6.22
CA LYS A 491 22.07 -2.67 6.00
C LYS A 491 23.27 -3.30 5.31
N ILE A 492 23.85 -2.54 4.40
CA ILE A 492 25.12 -2.88 3.75
C ILE A 492 26.06 -1.71 4.00
N ASP A 493 27.15 -1.99 4.69
CA ASP A 493 28.24 -1.03 4.83
C ASP A 493 29.12 -1.10 3.60
N ILE A 494 29.17 0.00 2.85
CA ILE A 494 29.99 0.12 1.65
C ILE A 494 31.23 0.92 2.02
N ASN A 495 32.40 0.28 1.95
CA ASN A 495 33.67 0.97 2.08
C ASN A 495 34.13 1.49 0.71
N PHE A 496 33.77 2.74 0.39
CA PHE A 496 34.19 3.37 -0.88
C PHE A 496 35.70 3.55 -1.00
N GLU A 497 36.43 3.65 0.12
CA GLU A 497 37.88 3.84 0.14
C GLU A 497 38.64 2.55 -0.22
N ALA A 498 38.00 1.39 -0.07
CA ALA A 498 38.56 0.09 -0.45
C ALA A 498 38.36 -0.24 -1.95
N LEU A 499 37.63 0.60 -2.70
CA LEU A 499 37.37 0.38 -4.12
C LEU A 499 38.51 0.91 -4.98
N ASN A 500 38.92 0.13 -5.98
CA ASN A 500 39.88 0.59 -6.99
C ASN A 500 39.20 1.48 -8.05
N GLU A 501 40.01 2.17 -8.87
CA GLU A 501 39.50 3.10 -9.89
C GLU A 501 38.51 2.46 -10.88
N ALA A 502 38.75 1.21 -11.30
CA ALA A 502 37.85 0.50 -12.21
C ALA A 502 36.48 0.21 -11.55
N GLN A 503 36.48 -0.17 -10.27
CA GLN A 503 35.26 -0.42 -9.50
C GLN A 503 34.49 0.87 -9.21
N LEU A 504 35.18 1.98 -8.96
CA LEU A 504 34.56 3.29 -8.80
C LEU A 504 33.92 3.75 -10.11
N MET A 505 34.60 3.57 -11.24
CA MET A 505 34.05 3.89 -12.56
C MET A 505 32.81 3.07 -12.88
N GLU A 506 32.80 1.77 -12.59
CA GLU A 506 31.61 0.93 -12.76
C GLU A 506 30.40 1.49 -11.98
N LEU A 507 30.59 1.95 -10.74
CA LEU A 507 29.52 2.56 -9.94
C LEU A 507 29.03 3.89 -10.52
N LEU A 508 29.91 4.65 -11.19
CA LEU A 508 29.63 5.98 -11.76
C LEU A 508 29.05 5.92 -13.18
N GLU A 509 29.31 4.84 -13.91
CA GLU A 509 28.86 4.63 -15.29
C GLU A 509 27.52 3.88 -15.38
N THR A 510 27.15 3.13 -14.34
CA THR A 510 25.92 2.35 -14.30
C THR A 510 24.75 3.13 -13.71
N GLU A 511 23.52 2.63 -13.92
CA GLU A 511 22.32 3.12 -13.22
C GLU A 511 22.40 2.94 -11.69
N LEU A 512 23.43 2.26 -11.18
CA LEU A 512 23.64 2.01 -9.75
C LEU A 512 23.82 3.30 -8.96
N LEU A 513 24.47 4.33 -9.54
CA LEU A 513 24.60 5.63 -8.87
C LEU A 513 23.24 6.21 -8.50
N GLY A 514 22.25 6.11 -9.40
CA GLY A 514 20.89 6.59 -9.16
C GLY A 514 20.14 5.82 -8.09
N LYS A 515 20.52 4.55 -7.85
CA LYS A 515 19.93 3.67 -6.82
C LYS A 515 20.53 3.87 -5.44
N LEU A 516 21.68 4.55 -5.32
CA LEU A 516 22.30 4.83 -4.04
C LEU A 516 21.58 5.97 -3.27
N PRO A 517 21.44 5.86 -1.95
CA PRO A 517 20.97 6.97 -1.11
C PRO A 517 21.79 8.24 -1.34
N LEU A 518 21.15 9.40 -1.22
CA LEU A 518 21.81 10.70 -1.48
C LEU A 518 23.10 10.87 -0.66
N LYS A 519 23.08 10.47 0.62
CA LYS A 519 24.26 10.52 1.49
C LYS A 519 25.42 9.69 0.94
N SER A 520 25.15 8.47 0.49
CA SER A 520 26.15 7.57 -0.08
C SER A 520 26.69 8.10 -1.41
N ARG A 521 25.85 8.71 -2.25
CA ARG A 521 26.29 9.40 -3.48
C ARG A 521 27.23 10.55 -3.17
N LEU A 522 26.89 11.39 -2.20
CA LEU A 522 27.72 12.53 -1.80
C LEU A 522 29.05 12.08 -1.18
N GLN A 523 29.05 10.97 -0.43
CA GLN A 523 30.28 10.38 0.10
C GLN A 523 31.14 9.81 -1.03
N LEU A 524 30.57 9.05 -1.95
CA LEU A 524 31.26 8.54 -3.13
C LEU A 524 31.91 9.69 -3.91
N LEU A 525 31.17 10.77 -4.21
CA LEU A 525 31.71 11.94 -4.92
C LEU A 525 32.91 12.59 -4.22
N LYS A 526 32.99 12.51 -2.88
CA LYS A 526 34.13 13.01 -2.10
C LYS A 526 35.34 12.07 -2.14
N THR A 527 35.13 10.77 -2.33
CA THR A 527 36.18 9.75 -2.34
C THR A 527 36.74 9.45 -3.73
N ILE A 528 36.15 10.03 -4.79
CA ILE A 528 36.63 9.82 -6.17
C ILE A 528 38.01 10.47 -6.37
N PRO A 529 39.02 9.72 -6.84
CA PRO A 529 40.33 10.25 -7.20
C PRO A 529 40.24 11.36 -8.26
N GLU A 530 41.19 12.29 -8.24
CA GLU A 530 41.24 13.42 -9.18
C GLU A 530 41.28 12.97 -10.66
N SER A 531 41.93 11.84 -10.94
CA SER A 531 41.96 11.17 -12.25
C SER A 531 40.54 10.87 -12.78
N LEU A 532 39.67 10.36 -11.92
CA LEU A 532 38.29 9.99 -12.27
C LEU A 532 37.36 11.21 -12.31
N GLN A 533 37.61 12.24 -11.49
CA GLN A 533 36.90 13.52 -11.60
C GLN A 533 37.12 14.15 -12.98
N LEU A 534 38.35 14.09 -13.49
CA LEU A 534 38.67 14.57 -14.83
C LEU A 534 37.92 13.77 -15.92
N CYS A 535 37.84 12.44 -15.79
CA CYS A 535 37.07 11.61 -16.72
C CYS A 535 35.58 11.98 -16.74
N LEU A 536 34.99 12.26 -15.57
CA LEU A 536 33.60 12.71 -15.46
C LEU A 536 33.39 14.09 -16.07
N GLN A 537 34.29 15.04 -15.80
CA GLN A 537 34.26 16.37 -16.40
C GLN A 537 34.36 16.31 -17.92
N GLN A 538 35.23 15.46 -18.46
CA GLN A 538 35.35 15.25 -19.91
C GLN A 538 34.07 14.68 -20.50
N ARG A 539 33.46 13.70 -19.83
CA ARG A 539 32.20 13.09 -20.27
C ARG A 539 31.06 14.11 -20.31
N ASP A 540 30.88 14.87 -19.23
CA ASP A 540 29.81 15.86 -19.11
C ASP A 540 30.02 17.00 -20.12
N PHE A 541 31.27 17.43 -20.33
CA PHE A 541 31.63 18.42 -21.34
C PHE A 541 31.23 17.97 -22.76
N LEU A 542 31.64 16.77 -23.17
CA LEU A 542 31.28 16.20 -24.47
C LEU A 542 29.76 16.02 -24.62
N TYR A 543 29.10 15.57 -23.55
CA TYR A 543 27.64 15.40 -23.51
C TYR A 543 26.90 16.72 -23.73
N PHE A 544 27.32 17.79 -23.07
CA PHE A 544 26.69 19.11 -23.22
C PHE A 544 26.90 19.69 -24.62
N VAL A 545 28.09 19.52 -25.19
CA VAL A 545 28.38 19.95 -26.56
C VAL A 545 27.51 19.17 -27.56
N ALA A 546 27.45 17.84 -27.44
CA ALA A 546 26.64 16.97 -28.30
C ALA A 546 25.15 17.32 -28.30
N ARG A 547 24.66 17.87 -27.18
CA ARG A 547 23.25 18.23 -26.98
C ARG A 547 22.97 19.72 -27.18
N GLY A 548 23.94 20.48 -27.71
CA GLY A 548 23.79 21.91 -27.96
C GLY A 548 23.57 22.73 -26.68
N GLN A 549 24.00 22.23 -25.52
CA GLN A 549 23.88 22.88 -24.21
C GLN A 549 25.08 23.80 -23.97
N GLN A 550 25.15 24.86 -24.78
CA GLN A 550 26.33 25.74 -24.87
C GLN A 550 26.72 26.37 -23.53
N GLN A 551 25.76 26.81 -22.72
CA GLN A 551 26.05 27.47 -21.43
C GLN A 551 26.68 26.50 -20.43
N GLN A 552 26.20 25.26 -20.38
CA GLN A 552 26.74 24.22 -19.50
C GLN A 552 28.16 23.84 -19.92
N ALA A 553 28.43 23.73 -21.22
CA ALA A 553 29.77 23.49 -21.75
C ALA A 553 30.73 24.65 -21.46
N ASP A 554 30.30 25.90 -21.68
CA ASP A 554 31.06 27.12 -21.35
C ASP A 554 31.40 27.20 -19.86
N ASN A 555 30.43 26.89 -18.98
CA ASN A 555 30.64 26.84 -17.53
C ASN A 555 31.72 25.83 -17.12
N ILE A 556 31.77 24.65 -17.75
CA ILE A 556 32.82 23.66 -17.45
C ILE A 556 34.20 24.24 -17.77
N LEU A 557 34.37 24.90 -18.92
CA LEU A 557 35.65 25.48 -19.31
C LEU A 557 36.04 26.67 -18.41
N ARG A 558 35.10 27.57 -18.07
CA ARG A 558 35.35 28.71 -17.17
C ARG A 558 35.74 28.29 -15.76
N ASN A 559 35.10 27.25 -15.24
CA ASN A 559 35.35 26.77 -13.88
C ASN A 559 36.63 25.93 -13.78
N ASN A 560 37.25 25.56 -14.91
CA ASN A 560 38.46 24.75 -14.95
C ASN A 560 39.50 25.35 -15.92
N PRO A 561 39.95 26.60 -15.71
CA PRO A 561 40.80 27.31 -16.68
C PRO A 561 42.13 26.61 -16.93
N GLU A 562 42.71 25.99 -15.89
CA GLU A 562 43.97 25.24 -15.99
C GLU A 562 43.84 23.95 -16.81
N ARG A 563 42.61 23.43 -16.97
CA ARG A 563 42.31 22.18 -17.68
C ARG A 563 41.57 22.40 -18.99
N ALA A 564 41.21 23.63 -19.31
CA ALA A 564 40.42 23.94 -20.51
C ALA A 564 41.06 23.38 -21.79
N GLN A 565 42.39 23.53 -21.95
CA GLN A 565 43.10 22.99 -23.11
C GLN A 565 43.03 21.46 -23.17
N GLN A 566 43.14 20.78 -22.03
CA GLN A 566 43.04 19.34 -21.95
C GLN A 566 41.63 18.87 -22.32
N LEU A 567 40.59 19.54 -21.81
CA LEU A 567 39.20 19.21 -22.12
C LEU A 567 38.88 19.39 -23.61
N LEU A 568 39.40 20.46 -24.21
CA LEU A 568 39.24 20.80 -25.63
C LEU A 568 39.96 19.81 -26.57
N THR A 569 41.10 19.27 -26.16
CA THR A 569 41.96 18.41 -27.02
C THR A 569 41.71 16.91 -26.82
N THR A 570 41.14 16.49 -25.69
CA THR A 570 40.92 15.08 -25.35
C THR A 570 39.69 14.52 -26.09
N PRO A 571 39.84 13.53 -26.97
CA PRO A 571 38.70 12.84 -27.56
C PRO A 571 37.96 12.01 -26.52
N GLY A 572 36.65 11.82 -26.69
CA GLY A 572 35.88 10.87 -25.89
C GLY A 572 34.66 10.36 -26.63
N THR A 573 34.02 9.33 -26.05
CA THR A 573 32.83 8.71 -26.65
C THR A 573 31.56 9.31 -26.06
N PHE A 574 30.62 9.71 -26.94
CA PHE A 574 29.33 10.26 -26.54
C PHE A 574 28.27 10.04 -27.62
N THR A 575 27.01 10.23 -27.25
CA THR A 575 25.86 10.09 -28.14
C THR A 575 25.05 11.38 -28.14
N ASP A 576 24.75 11.90 -29.33
CA ASP A 576 23.89 13.06 -29.48
C ASP A 576 22.39 12.72 -29.42
N TYR A 577 21.52 13.73 -29.57
CA TYR A 577 20.07 13.51 -29.48
C TYR A 577 19.49 12.61 -30.58
N SER A 578 20.16 12.49 -31.72
CA SER A 578 19.74 11.66 -32.86
C SER A 578 20.25 10.22 -32.76
N GLY A 579 20.91 9.86 -31.65
CA GLY A 579 21.43 8.52 -31.41
C GLY A 579 22.73 8.22 -32.15
N ARG A 580 23.42 9.25 -32.68
CA ARG A 580 24.74 9.08 -33.30
C ARG A 580 25.81 9.02 -32.22
N LYS A 581 26.59 7.95 -32.24
CA LYS A 581 27.71 7.71 -31.32
C LYS A 581 29.02 8.11 -31.98
N PHE A 582 29.68 9.11 -31.39
CA PHE A 582 30.97 9.63 -31.84
C PHE A 582 32.09 9.22 -30.89
N SER A 583 33.32 9.23 -31.40
CA SER A 583 34.55 9.18 -30.60
C SER A 583 35.51 10.24 -31.11
N CYS A 584 35.34 11.47 -30.64
CA CYS A 584 36.08 12.65 -31.09
C CYS A 584 36.08 13.74 -30.01
N THR A 585 36.68 14.90 -30.29
CA THR A 585 36.54 16.08 -29.40
C THR A 585 35.24 16.83 -29.60
N ALA A 586 34.94 17.66 -28.59
CA ALA A 586 33.87 18.65 -28.64
C ALA A 586 33.89 19.50 -29.93
N TYR A 587 35.08 19.99 -30.31
CA TYR A 587 35.21 20.86 -31.47
C TYR A 587 35.00 20.12 -32.79
N GLU A 588 35.56 18.92 -32.94
CA GLU A 588 35.34 18.07 -34.13
C GLU A 588 33.85 17.78 -34.36
N TYR A 589 33.10 17.45 -33.30
CA TYR A 589 31.65 17.26 -33.42
C TYR A 589 30.91 18.55 -33.74
N ALA A 590 31.19 19.66 -33.04
CA ALA A 590 30.53 20.93 -33.30
C ALA A 590 30.76 21.41 -34.75
N TYR A 591 31.99 21.25 -35.25
CA TYR A 591 32.37 21.56 -36.62
C TYR A 591 31.67 20.64 -37.64
N TRP A 592 31.67 19.33 -37.40
CA TRP A 592 30.95 18.37 -38.24
C TRP A 592 29.44 18.67 -38.27
N ALA A 593 28.84 18.96 -37.12
CA ALA A 593 27.43 19.27 -36.98
C ALA A 593 27.06 20.64 -37.57
N LYS A 594 28.05 21.46 -37.95
CA LYS A 594 27.90 22.88 -38.36
C LYS A 594 27.27 23.76 -37.27
N ASP A 595 27.47 23.44 -35.99
CA ASP A 595 27.05 24.30 -34.87
C ASP A 595 28.06 25.43 -34.67
N THR A 596 27.98 26.45 -35.53
CA THR A 596 28.97 27.53 -35.60
C THR A 596 28.97 28.39 -34.34
N HIS A 597 27.84 28.49 -33.63
CA HIS A 597 27.77 29.15 -32.33
C HIS A 597 28.55 28.38 -31.25
N MET A 598 28.46 27.05 -31.22
CA MET A 598 29.24 26.22 -30.30
C MET A 598 30.73 26.30 -30.64
N CYS A 599 31.10 26.24 -31.92
CA CYS A 599 32.51 26.41 -32.34
C CYS A 599 33.09 27.74 -31.85
N ARG A 600 32.41 28.87 -32.11
CA ARG A 600 32.84 30.20 -31.65
C ARG A 600 32.98 30.27 -30.13
N MET A 601 32.12 29.59 -29.37
CA MET A 601 32.24 29.51 -27.91
C MET A 601 33.51 28.76 -27.50
N LEU A 602 33.75 27.59 -28.09
CA LEU A 602 34.93 26.77 -27.78
C LEU A 602 36.24 27.46 -28.15
N GLU A 603 36.29 28.15 -29.30
CA GLU A 603 37.48 28.89 -29.77
C GLU A 603 37.95 29.98 -28.81
N LYS A 604 37.04 30.59 -28.03
CA LYS A 604 37.38 31.62 -27.02
C LYS A 604 38.30 31.10 -25.92
N PHE A 605 38.34 29.79 -25.71
CA PHE A 605 39.16 29.14 -24.70
C PHE A 605 40.42 28.50 -25.26
N MET A 606 40.65 28.52 -26.58
CA MET A 606 41.80 27.86 -27.19
C MET A 606 43.04 28.73 -27.17
N ASP A 607 44.16 28.17 -26.71
CA ASP A 607 45.49 28.74 -26.95
C ASP A 607 46.01 28.42 -28.36
N ASP A 608 47.16 28.97 -28.73
CA ASP A 608 47.77 28.78 -30.06
C ASP A 608 48.02 27.30 -30.39
N ASN A 609 48.39 26.49 -29.39
CA ASN A 609 48.67 25.07 -29.57
C ASN A 609 47.38 24.27 -29.80
N THR A 610 46.35 24.53 -29.00
CA THR A 610 45.03 23.92 -29.17
C THR A 610 44.40 24.33 -30.50
N LYS A 611 44.51 25.59 -30.91
CA LYS A 611 44.07 26.06 -32.23
C LYS A 611 44.77 25.29 -33.36
N ALA A 612 46.10 25.14 -33.30
CA ALA A 612 46.86 24.38 -34.30
C ALA A 612 46.45 22.90 -34.35
N GLN A 613 46.21 22.27 -33.20
CA GLN A 613 45.72 20.89 -33.13
C GLN A 613 44.31 20.76 -33.72
N MET A 614 43.40 21.66 -33.37
CA MET A 614 42.04 21.65 -33.91
C MET A 614 42.02 21.93 -35.40
N LEU A 615 42.90 22.80 -35.92
CA LEU A 615 43.05 23.03 -37.35
C LEU A 615 43.42 21.74 -38.09
N ALA A 616 44.44 21.01 -37.60
CA ALA A 616 44.84 19.74 -38.20
C ALA A 616 43.71 18.69 -38.19
N ARG A 617 42.90 18.65 -37.12
CA ARG A 617 41.75 17.75 -37.03
C ARG A 617 40.62 18.13 -37.97
N VAL A 618 40.30 19.42 -38.07
CA VAL A 618 39.34 19.95 -39.05
C VAL A 618 39.79 19.63 -40.46
N GLU A 619 41.06 19.85 -40.81
CA GLU A 619 41.60 19.50 -42.13
C GLU A 619 41.50 17.99 -42.42
N SER A 620 41.64 17.15 -41.39
CA SER A 620 41.39 15.72 -41.52
C SER A 620 39.90 15.41 -41.75
N ILE A 621 38.98 16.11 -41.09
CA ILE A 621 37.53 15.97 -41.34
C ILE A 621 37.20 16.38 -42.77
N GLU A 622 37.75 17.50 -43.26
CA GLU A 622 37.55 17.93 -44.65
C GLU A 622 38.08 16.89 -45.65
N LYS A 623 39.21 16.26 -45.35
CA LYS A 623 39.83 15.29 -46.27
C LYS A 623 39.22 13.89 -46.20
N HIS A 624 38.85 13.42 -45.01
CA HIS A 624 38.50 12.02 -44.77
C HIS A 624 37.11 11.84 -44.14
N GLY A 625 36.48 12.89 -43.63
CA GLY A 625 35.25 12.82 -42.85
C GLY A 625 35.45 12.41 -41.39
N LEU A 626 34.44 12.69 -40.56
CA LEU A 626 34.34 12.27 -39.17
C LEU A 626 33.52 10.98 -39.08
N ALA A 627 34.07 9.97 -38.40
CA ALA A 627 33.43 8.67 -38.24
C ALA A 627 32.43 8.66 -37.06
N TYR A 628 31.29 8.00 -37.26
CA TYR A 628 30.29 7.77 -36.21
C TYR A 628 29.47 6.50 -36.45
N GLN A 629 28.80 6.02 -35.41
CA GLN A 629 27.86 4.91 -35.51
C GLN A 629 26.43 5.39 -35.26
N GLN A 630 25.48 4.88 -36.03
CA GLN A 630 24.05 5.14 -35.83
C GLN A 630 23.26 3.91 -36.24
N HIS A 631 22.32 3.47 -35.39
CA HIS A 631 21.50 2.27 -35.63
C HIS A 631 22.29 1.01 -36.00
N GLY A 632 23.50 0.84 -35.44
CA GLY A 632 24.38 -0.31 -35.72
C GLY A 632 25.19 -0.21 -37.01
N HIS A 633 25.04 0.86 -37.79
CA HIS A 633 25.81 1.12 -39.00
C HIS A 633 26.90 2.16 -38.74
N SER A 634 28.04 2.01 -39.43
CA SER A 634 29.15 2.97 -39.36
C SER A 634 29.10 3.92 -40.56
N TYR A 635 29.30 5.20 -40.29
CA TYR A 635 29.28 6.29 -41.25
C TYR A 635 30.56 7.11 -41.13
N GLN A 636 30.91 7.79 -42.22
CA GLN A 636 32.04 8.70 -42.25
C GLN A 636 31.73 9.83 -43.25
N THR A 637 31.47 11.04 -42.75
CA THR A 637 31.07 12.20 -43.56
C THR A 637 31.83 13.45 -43.14
N GLN A 638 32.03 14.38 -44.07
CA GLN A 638 32.71 15.66 -43.77
C GLN A 638 31.88 16.52 -42.82
N HIS A 639 30.57 16.60 -43.05
CA HIS A 639 29.63 17.35 -42.21
C HIS A 639 28.30 16.62 -42.08
N PHE A 640 27.43 17.14 -41.20
CA PHE A 640 26.03 16.80 -41.19
C PHE A 640 25.36 17.22 -42.50
N ASP A 641 24.61 16.30 -43.09
CA ASP A 641 23.89 16.50 -44.35
C ASP A 641 22.42 16.87 -44.07
N MET A 642 22.03 18.11 -44.38
CA MET A 642 20.63 18.55 -44.26
C MET A 642 19.76 18.12 -45.44
N THR A 643 20.33 17.52 -46.49
CA THR A 643 19.62 17.10 -47.71
C THR A 643 18.42 16.20 -47.44
N PRO A 644 18.44 15.24 -46.49
CA PRO A 644 17.25 14.43 -46.20
C PRO A 644 16.05 15.26 -45.74
N LEU A 645 16.26 16.24 -44.85
CA LEU A 645 15.19 17.12 -44.37
C LEU A 645 14.71 18.06 -45.48
N ILE A 646 15.64 18.64 -46.25
CA ILE A 646 15.32 19.51 -47.39
C ILE A 646 14.50 18.74 -48.44
N THR A 647 14.87 17.49 -48.71
CA THR A 647 14.20 16.63 -49.69
C THR A 647 12.80 16.27 -49.20
N ALA A 648 12.64 15.87 -47.94
CA ALA A 648 11.32 15.56 -47.38
C ALA A 648 10.38 16.78 -47.38
N LEU A 649 10.89 17.96 -47.01
CA LEU A 649 10.11 19.21 -47.06
C LEU A 649 9.75 19.59 -48.51
N LYS A 650 10.65 19.39 -49.46
CA LYS A 650 10.41 19.63 -50.88
C LYS A 650 9.35 18.67 -51.44
N GLU A 651 9.49 17.36 -51.20
CA GLU A 651 8.52 16.35 -51.64
C GLU A 651 7.11 16.66 -51.09
N TYR A 652 7.02 17.03 -49.81
CA TYR A 652 5.75 17.42 -49.21
C TYR A 652 5.20 18.70 -49.85
N SER A 653 6.03 19.73 -50.03
CA SER A 653 5.62 21.01 -50.62
C SER A 653 5.17 20.88 -52.07
N ASP A 654 5.84 20.05 -52.87
CA ASP A 654 5.52 19.83 -54.28
C ASP A 654 4.19 19.08 -54.43
N GLY A 655 3.94 18.08 -53.57
CA GLY A 655 2.71 17.27 -53.61
C GLY A 655 1.50 17.89 -52.91
N PHE A 656 1.71 18.82 -51.97
CA PHE A 656 0.66 19.35 -51.09
C PHE A 656 -0.58 19.85 -51.84
N ARG A 657 -0.40 20.68 -52.87
CA ARG A 657 -1.52 21.26 -53.64
C ARG A 657 -2.36 20.17 -54.31
N GLN A 658 -1.71 19.18 -54.93
CA GLN A 658 -2.40 18.11 -55.62
C GLN A 658 -3.17 17.22 -54.63
N TRP A 659 -2.52 16.76 -53.57
CA TRP A 659 -3.19 15.92 -52.56
C TRP A 659 -4.37 16.62 -51.89
N ASN A 660 -4.25 17.92 -51.65
CA ASN A 660 -5.35 18.71 -51.09
C ASN A 660 -6.51 18.92 -52.08
N MET A 661 -6.24 19.01 -53.38
CA MET A 661 -7.30 19.09 -54.41
C MET A 661 -8.01 17.76 -54.66
N GLU A 662 -7.29 16.65 -54.48
CA GLU A 662 -7.79 15.28 -54.67
C GLU A 662 -8.31 14.62 -53.38
N ASP A 663 -8.40 15.37 -52.27
CA ASP A 663 -8.77 14.87 -50.94
C ASP A 663 -7.93 13.66 -50.47
N ASN A 664 -6.67 13.55 -50.93
CA ASN A 664 -5.77 12.45 -50.61
C ASN A 664 -4.98 12.73 -49.31
N TYR A 665 -5.72 12.85 -48.19
CA TYR A 665 -5.15 13.14 -46.88
C TYR A 665 -4.16 12.05 -46.40
N SER A 666 -4.32 10.81 -46.87
CA SER A 666 -3.42 9.70 -46.52
C SER A 666 -2.02 9.89 -47.10
N ALA A 667 -1.91 10.20 -48.41
CA ALA A 667 -0.62 10.48 -49.04
C ALA A 667 0.04 11.73 -48.44
N MET A 668 -0.76 12.77 -48.17
CA MET A 668 -0.28 13.98 -47.51
C MET A 668 0.27 13.69 -46.12
N LYS A 669 -0.45 12.93 -45.27
CA LYS A 669 0.02 12.56 -43.94
C LYS A 669 1.29 11.70 -44.00
N ALA A 670 1.36 10.75 -44.92
CA ALA A 670 2.54 9.91 -45.11
C ALA A 670 3.79 10.73 -45.49
N ALA A 671 3.66 11.68 -46.42
CA ALA A 671 4.74 12.59 -46.79
C ALA A 671 5.13 13.52 -45.62
N TRP A 672 4.16 14.00 -44.83
CA TRP A 672 4.44 14.81 -43.64
C TRP A 672 5.19 14.02 -42.56
N MET A 673 4.87 12.74 -42.38
CA MET A 673 5.61 11.89 -41.42
C MET A 673 7.06 11.68 -41.84
N LYS A 674 7.37 11.62 -43.14
CA LYS A 674 8.77 11.61 -43.63
C LYS A 674 9.53 12.86 -43.23
N VAL A 675 8.88 14.04 -43.24
CA VAL A 675 9.48 15.28 -42.70
C VAL A 675 9.79 15.10 -41.22
N GLY A 676 8.83 14.59 -40.45
CA GLY A 676 9.01 14.33 -39.02
C GLY A 676 10.12 13.32 -38.72
N LEU A 677 10.30 12.29 -39.56
CA LEU A 677 11.41 11.34 -39.46
C LEU A 677 12.76 12.01 -39.69
N ALA A 678 12.89 12.84 -40.73
CA ALA A 678 14.11 13.60 -41.00
C ALA A 678 14.40 14.64 -39.89
N GLN A 679 13.36 15.21 -39.29
CA GLN A 679 13.46 16.12 -38.14
C GLN A 679 14.02 15.46 -36.87
N ARG A 680 13.86 14.14 -36.67
CA ARG A 680 14.51 13.43 -35.55
C ARG A 680 16.03 13.43 -35.65
N ASP A 681 16.54 13.54 -36.87
CA ASP A 681 17.93 13.23 -37.17
C ASP A 681 18.84 14.47 -37.24
N VAL A 682 18.26 15.66 -37.05
CA VAL A 682 19.00 16.92 -37.08
C VAL A 682 19.80 17.14 -35.78
N PRO A 683 21.01 17.73 -35.85
CA PRO A 683 21.73 18.17 -34.66
C PRO A 683 20.93 19.18 -33.83
N ALA A 684 21.25 19.25 -32.53
CA ALA A 684 20.52 20.08 -31.57
C ALA A 684 20.37 21.54 -32.01
N HIS A 685 21.39 22.14 -32.62
CA HIS A 685 21.33 23.54 -33.06
C HIS A 685 20.27 23.80 -34.14
N VAL A 686 20.03 22.84 -35.04
CA VAL A 686 18.96 22.96 -36.06
C VAL A 686 17.59 22.90 -35.39
N ALA A 687 17.40 22.00 -34.43
CA ALA A 687 16.16 21.94 -33.64
C ALA A 687 15.95 23.23 -32.83
N GLN A 688 17.02 23.83 -32.31
CA GLN A 688 16.99 25.11 -31.60
C GLN A 688 16.58 26.28 -32.51
N GLU A 689 16.95 26.26 -33.80
CA GLU A 689 16.46 27.23 -34.79
C GLU A 689 14.94 27.15 -34.98
N TYR A 690 14.39 25.92 -35.03
CA TYR A 690 12.94 25.69 -35.05
C TYR A 690 12.26 26.15 -33.75
N CYS A 691 12.92 25.97 -32.60
CA CYS A 691 12.38 26.29 -31.29
C CYS A 691 12.65 27.72 -30.84
N ASN A 692 13.31 28.54 -31.66
CA ASN A 692 13.70 29.90 -31.31
C ASN A 692 12.47 30.72 -30.87
N PRO A 693 12.48 31.39 -29.71
CA PRO A 693 11.30 32.09 -29.19
C PRO A 693 11.11 33.49 -29.79
N ASP A 694 12.10 34.02 -30.51
CA ASP A 694 12.17 35.44 -30.90
C ASP A 694 12.02 35.66 -32.41
N ARG A 695 12.04 34.60 -33.25
CA ARG A 695 11.90 34.72 -34.71
C ARG A 695 11.21 33.55 -35.41
N SER A 696 10.38 33.84 -36.41
CA SER A 696 9.72 32.87 -37.28
C SER A 696 10.62 32.42 -38.45
N PHE A 697 10.16 31.46 -39.27
CA PHE A 697 10.81 31.08 -40.54
C PHE A 697 10.23 31.83 -41.75
N TYR A 698 9.16 32.59 -41.55
CA TYR A 698 8.59 33.49 -42.53
C TYR A 698 8.36 34.89 -41.93
N PRO A 699 9.04 35.94 -42.43
CA PRO A 699 10.02 35.92 -43.52
C PRO A 699 11.28 35.10 -43.17
N CYS A 700 12.01 34.61 -44.19
CA CYS A 700 13.20 33.77 -44.01
C CYS A 700 14.27 34.52 -43.19
N PRO A 701 14.74 33.98 -42.04
CA PRO A 701 15.77 34.62 -41.22
C PRO A 701 17.13 34.70 -41.92
N GLY A 702 17.99 35.63 -41.48
CA GLY A 702 19.37 35.69 -41.95
C GLY A 702 20.32 34.65 -41.32
N PHE A 703 19.94 34.06 -40.19
CA PHE A 703 20.74 33.09 -39.39
C PHE A 703 22.17 33.55 -39.06
N ASN A 704 22.38 34.87 -39.03
CA ASN A 704 23.66 35.53 -38.83
C ASN A 704 23.74 36.26 -37.48
N GLU A 705 22.79 35.99 -36.58
CA GLU A 705 22.77 36.56 -35.24
C GLU A 705 23.99 36.10 -34.43
N GLU A 706 24.41 36.90 -33.46
CA GLU A 706 25.57 36.57 -32.62
C GLU A 706 25.29 35.35 -31.72
N THR A 707 24.07 35.27 -31.19
CA THR A 707 23.63 34.24 -30.24
C THR A 707 22.46 33.44 -30.77
N LEU A 708 22.47 32.14 -30.49
CA LEU A 708 21.35 31.24 -30.70
C LEU A 708 20.75 30.84 -29.34
N PRO A 709 19.46 31.16 -29.07
CA PRO A 709 18.76 30.63 -27.91
C PRO A 709 18.80 29.09 -27.90
N ARG A 710 19.44 28.50 -26.88
CA ARG A 710 19.62 27.04 -26.74
C ARG A 710 18.38 26.37 -26.14
N VAL A 711 17.20 26.65 -26.70
CA VAL A 711 15.91 26.11 -26.25
C VAL A 711 15.39 25.04 -27.20
N LEU A 712 14.70 24.04 -26.66
CA LEU A 712 14.11 22.92 -27.42
C LEU A 712 12.58 22.82 -27.21
N ASN A 713 12.00 23.80 -26.52
CA ASN A 713 10.58 23.84 -26.23
C ASN A 713 9.78 24.16 -27.49
N LEU A 714 8.72 23.39 -27.70
CA LEU A 714 7.71 23.59 -28.72
C LEU A 714 6.61 24.51 -28.18
N LEU A 715 5.84 25.11 -29.09
CA LEU A 715 4.77 26.05 -28.73
C LEU A 715 3.69 25.46 -27.80
N ASN A 716 3.47 24.15 -27.88
CA ASN A 716 2.48 23.43 -27.05
C ASN A 716 3.01 23.00 -25.68
N GLY A 717 4.22 23.44 -25.29
CA GLY A 717 4.86 23.06 -24.02
C GLY A 717 5.58 21.72 -24.03
N ASN A 718 5.53 20.97 -25.14
CA ASN A 718 6.37 19.78 -25.33
C ASN A 718 7.81 20.18 -25.68
N SER A 719 8.74 19.22 -25.70
CA SER A 719 10.12 19.44 -26.15
C SER A 719 10.42 18.63 -27.41
N TRP A 720 11.27 19.17 -28.30
CA TRP A 720 11.77 18.44 -29.47
C TRP A 720 12.64 17.25 -29.06
N PHE A 721 13.52 17.46 -28.08
CA PHE A 721 14.43 16.45 -27.53
C PHE A 721 14.43 16.48 -25.99
N PRO A 722 14.81 15.38 -25.31
CA PRO A 722 15.11 14.06 -25.86
C PRO A 722 13.85 13.34 -26.40
N LEU A 723 14.03 12.40 -27.34
CA LEU A 723 12.96 11.54 -27.83
C LEU A 723 12.69 10.43 -26.80
N THR A 724 11.90 10.73 -25.76
CA THR A 724 11.72 9.84 -24.59
C THR A 724 10.72 8.71 -24.78
N GLU A 725 9.88 8.77 -25.82
CA GLU A 725 8.86 7.76 -26.10
C GLU A 725 9.39 6.65 -27.04
N SER A 726 8.90 5.42 -26.87
CA SER A 726 9.18 4.31 -27.77
C SER A 726 7.88 3.72 -28.34
N PRO A 727 7.57 3.92 -29.65
CA PRO A 727 8.32 4.72 -30.62
C PRO A 727 8.12 6.24 -30.41
N PRO A 728 9.08 7.10 -30.83
CA PRO A 728 8.94 8.54 -30.69
C PRO A 728 7.72 9.10 -31.46
N SER A 729 6.95 10.01 -30.86
CA SER A 729 5.76 10.61 -31.51
C SER A 729 6.08 11.55 -32.69
N LEU A 730 7.16 12.35 -32.62
CA LEU A 730 7.65 13.14 -33.77
C LEU A 730 7.95 12.19 -34.93
N GLY A 731 7.44 12.32 -36.14
CA GLY A 731 7.67 11.43 -37.28
C GLY A 731 6.85 10.12 -37.29
N SER A 732 6.04 9.86 -36.27
CA SER A 732 5.08 8.73 -36.25
C SER A 732 3.63 9.18 -36.06
N LYS A 733 3.42 10.27 -35.30
CA LYS A 733 2.11 10.89 -35.06
C LYS A 733 2.00 12.27 -35.69
N PHE A 734 3.05 13.10 -35.56
CA PHE A 734 3.08 14.48 -36.06
C PHE A 734 4.45 14.83 -36.64
N ALA A 735 4.54 15.91 -37.41
CA ALA A 735 5.82 16.59 -37.69
C ALA A 735 5.73 18.06 -37.29
N LEU A 736 6.86 18.76 -37.33
CA LEU A 736 6.99 20.11 -36.79
C LEU A 736 7.05 21.14 -37.91
N THR A 737 6.50 22.31 -37.63
CA THR A 737 6.49 23.42 -38.58
C THR A 737 6.63 24.75 -37.85
N ARG A 738 7.42 25.66 -38.41
CA ARG A 738 7.72 26.98 -37.84
C ARG A 738 6.94 28.10 -38.54
N MET A 739 6.87 28.10 -39.88
CA MET A 739 6.14 29.10 -40.69
C MET A 739 6.30 30.54 -40.15
N ASN A 740 5.19 31.29 -40.00
CA ASN A 740 5.12 32.64 -39.46
C ASN A 740 4.90 32.68 -37.93
N ARG A 741 5.14 31.57 -37.20
CA ARG A 741 4.93 31.54 -35.75
C ARG A 741 6.06 32.28 -35.05
N GLU A 742 5.73 33.07 -34.03
CA GLU A 742 6.72 33.86 -33.30
C GLU A 742 7.34 33.10 -32.13
N ARG A 743 6.69 32.07 -31.54
CA ARG A 743 7.11 31.48 -30.24
C ARG A 743 7.46 29.97 -30.24
N GLY A 744 8.48 29.53 -30.99
CA GLY A 744 8.80 28.11 -31.24
C GLY A 744 7.92 27.35 -32.26
N ALA A 745 8.40 26.18 -32.72
CA ALA A 745 7.72 25.32 -33.69
C ALA A 745 6.44 24.67 -33.11
N TYR A 746 5.52 24.31 -33.99
CA TYR A 746 4.23 23.69 -33.65
C TYR A 746 4.13 22.27 -34.20
N SER A 747 3.60 21.33 -33.41
CA SER A 747 3.31 19.96 -33.81
C SER A 747 1.97 19.87 -34.54
N THR A 748 1.98 19.31 -35.74
CA THR A 748 0.78 19.17 -36.56
C THR A 748 0.81 17.89 -37.39
N ASP A 749 -0.39 17.41 -37.74
CA ASP A 749 -0.61 16.27 -38.64
C ASP A 749 -0.36 16.62 -40.11
N PHE A 750 -0.39 17.91 -40.45
CA PHE A 750 -0.07 18.46 -41.77
C PHE A 750 0.28 19.95 -41.66
N SER A 751 1.14 20.48 -42.53
CA SER A 751 1.47 21.92 -42.58
C SER A 751 0.88 22.57 -43.83
N PRO A 752 0.13 23.69 -43.70
CA PRO A 752 -0.43 24.38 -44.85
C PRO A 752 0.58 25.25 -45.62
N ILE A 753 1.76 25.52 -45.06
CA ILE A 753 2.78 26.42 -45.64
C ILE A 753 4.18 25.79 -45.50
N PRO A 754 4.43 24.60 -46.06
CA PRO A 754 5.72 23.90 -45.89
C PRO A 754 6.89 24.58 -46.63
N PHE A 755 6.60 25.44 -47.61
CA PHE A 755 7.63 26.14 -48.37
C PHE A 755 8.44 27.12 -47.52
N ALA A 756 7.84 27.70 -46.46
CA ALA A 756 8.54 28.62 -45.56
C ALA A 756 9.66 27.89 -44.81
N ASP A 757 9.34 26.72 -44.26
CA ASP A 757 10.30 25.86 -43.57
C ASP A 757 11.35 25.31 -44.54
N LEU A 758 10.97 24.93 -45.77
CA LEU A 758 11.91 24.51 -46.81
C LEU A 758 12.95 25.58 -47.13
N GLU A 759 12.51 26.81 -47.39
CA GLU A 759 13.41 27.91 -47.74
C GLU A 759 14.30 28.32 -46.56
N ALA A 760 13.75 28.33 -45.35
CA ALA A 760 14.51 28.60 -44.13
C ALA A 760 15.59 27.53 -43.88
N VAL A 761 15.28 26.24 -43.98
CA VAL A 761 16.26 25.15 -43.78
C VAL A 761 17.33 25.16 -44.88
N ARG A 762 16.96 25.43 -46.14
CA ARG A 762 17.95 25.61 -47.22
C ARG A 762 18.89 26.78 -46.96
N HIS A 763 18.33 27.89 -46.49
CA HIS A 763 19.13 29.07 -46.19
C HIS A 763 20.03 28.85 -44.98
N LEU A 764 19.52 28.21 -43.93
CA LEU A 764 20.29 27.80 -42.76
C LEU A 764 21.49 26.93 -43.14
N ASP A 765 21.29 25.87 -43.94
CA ASP A 765 22.39 25.01 -44.39
C ASP A 765 23.44 25.79 -45.19
N LYS A 766 23.00 26.69 -46.06
CA LYS A 766 23.89 27.58 -46.82
C LYS A 766 24.71 28.48 -45.91
N VAL A 767 24.07 29.15 -44.94
CA VAL A 767 24.73 30.07 -44.00
C VAL A 767 25.71 29.30 -43.11
N ARG A 768 25.29 28.19 -42.50
CA ARG A 768 26.16 27.38 -41.63
C ARG A 768 27.34 26.77 -42.37
N THR A 769 27.17 26.41 -43.65
CA THR A 769 28.28 25.95 -44.50
C THR A 769 29.26 27.08 -44.82
N ALA A 770 28.76 28.28 -45.14
CA ALA A 770 29.61 29.44 -45.39
C ALA A 770 30.40 29.88 -44.14
N ASP A 771 29.80 29.77 -42.96
CA ASP A 771 30.41 30.06 -41.66
C ASP A 771 31.60 29.15 -41.31
N LEU A 772 31.76 27.98 -41.96
CA LEU A 772 32.91 27.10 -41.70
C LEU A 772 34.24 27.70 -42.16
N ILE A 773 34.21 28.53 -43.21
CA ILE A 773 35.40 29.21 -43.75
C ILE A 773 36.04 30.12 -42.69
N PRO A 774 35.32 31.11 -42.11
CA PRO A 774 35.91 31.99 -41.11
C PRO A 774 36.29 31.26 -39.81
N LEU A 775 35.61 30.16 -39.45
CA LEU A 775 36.04 29.31 -38.31
C LEU A 775 37.42 28.70 -38.56
N ARG A 776 37.63 28.13 -39.76
CA ARG A 776 38.93 27.57 -40.14
C ARG A 776 40.01 28.65 -40.20
N GLU A 777 39.69 29.83 -40.72
CA GLU A 777 40.61 30.98 -40.72
C GLU A 777 40.98 31.40 -39.29
N ASN A 778 40.03 31.44 -38.35
CA ASN A 778 40.29 31.80 -36.95
C ASN A 778 41.22 30.80 -36.24
N LEU A 779 41.14 29.51 -36.58
CA LEU A 779 42.10 28.51 -36.08
C LEU A 779 43.52 28.71 -36.65
N SER A 780 43.66 29.32 -37.82
CA SER A 780 44.96 29.65 -38.42
C SER A 780 45.59 30.93 -37.87
N GLN A 781 44.81 31.75 -37.15
CA GLN A 781 45.26 33.01 -36.56
C GLN A 781 45.72 32.82 -35.11
N PRO A 782 46.73 33.60 -34.64
CA PRO A 782 47.11 33.61 -33.23
C PRO A 782 45.91 33.86 -32.31
N ALA A 783 45.89 33.25 -31.14
CA ALA A 783 44.89 33.50 -30.12
C ALA A 783 44.86 34.99 -29.77
N ILE A 784 43.66 35.58 -29.75
CA ILE A 784 43.49 36.97 -29.32
C ILE A 784 43.87 37.02 -27.84
N GLN A 785 45.03 37.59 -27.52
CA GLN A 785 45.40 37.91 -26.15
C GLN A 785 44.52 39.06 -25.66
N GLU A 786 43.31 38.76 -25.20
CA GLU A 786 42.64 39.65 -24.27
C GLU A 786 43.47 39.66 -22.98
N ARG A 787 44.17 40.77 -22.78
CA ARG A 787 44.86 41.06 -21.53
C ARG A 787 43.86 40.89 -20.38
N LEU A 788 44.16 39.92 -19.51
CA LEU A 788 43.77 39.90 -18.11
C LEU A 788 43.97 41.28 -17.49
N MET A 789 42.90 42.07 -17.43
CA MET A 789 42.68 43.12 -16.44
C MET A 789 41.18 43.14 -16.13
N LEU A 790 40.75 42.22 -15.26
CA LEU A 790 40.07 42.49 -14.00
C LEU A 790 39.86 41.18 -13.24
#